data_AF-A0A2A9P785-F1
#
_entry.id   AF-A0A2A9P785-F1
#
_cell.length_a   1.000
_cell.length_b   1.000
_cell.length_c   1.000
_cell.angle_alpha   90.00
_cell.angle_beta   90.00
_cell.angle_gamma   90.00
#
_symmetry.space_group_name_H-M   'P 1'
#
loop_
_entity.id
_entity.type
_entity.pdbx_description
1 polymer ?
#
loop_
_entity_poly.entity_id
_entity_poly.type
_entity_poly.pdbx_seq_one_letter_code
_entity_poly.pdbx_strand_id
1 'polypeptide(L)'
;MDLLSLLSLCLFPLVCLSSVIGQSSSPGLAGHHVVPEVYGPSERFESWKRLKRRSVESGPASGATAIPNEQVENKLIAIGLYLRPSYSMAVGDVNSFHQAIIVSSATNHIEVYDAVNSVVSGQTFVDGKPPWRFQFEETISPEKARLLVARVVLGETVASSADIYKILEPLPMPCRGENCVSWVKSGLQALQDARHLQPFDIDLVVLKAVDYGVPRHKLALKPGAMDFATWEKYRNTISRYQPREGIIVPDPAAVKIEQNVAKAEARKVTAGPSTGSKQTLEEVYSSPADEMKKRSLKNFKMLVDRHGLEDIQQRTKLSTDQLHERFMDKHKGNFRLTPRGVGLTTLGGVAVIAWGYSIYDVFKQDSTALEKTAVVTALVPVVGCVTQALANDQSSSLNIARIADYHVCLVADGLTVSGFWAIGIPLQVMRILTHGVMEIIKFREKVKEENLHQLRSEGWKKVLERFETVLRSESYIGNVGLELDATRAGILLAASEAYADFEAGMTESLNETLPTSPRKAHDVANAQAEALNMIHQETCRKLQQSKEELRWQLKRDLGRALHHQSREYDDRFATNLLKEWETKSFSVSRQELSKSYRRVMEKNPLMAMEGVRGLSGIIDQHLGVAWALPPNCSHPDPLPPRPRPRNPDCDDPCPSKASGTPVFEELTGVGKGQFECVFRNPQGQSIYEFRPICCPFTNMERLVTAVDRVERVRCVDKKPKR
;
A
#
# COMPACT_ATOMS: atom_id res chain seq x y z
N MET A 1 -6.36 1.35 -37.54
CA MET A 1 -7.46 2.34 -37.57
C MET A 1 -8.16 2.19 -36.26
N ASP A 2 -7.78 3.03 -35.31
CA ASP A 2 -7.70 2.61 -33.92
C ASP A 2 -8.88 3.13 -33.09
N LEU A 3 -9.39 2.20 -32.27
CA LEU A 3 -10.54 2.27 -31.35
C LEU A 3 -10.52 3.50 -30.39
N LEU A 4 -9.38 4.19 -30.28
CA LEU A 4 -9.19 5.38 -29.44
C LEU A 4 -9.84 6.65 -30.01
N SER A 5 -10.16 6.70 -31.31
CA SER A 5 -10.74 7.91 -31.92
C SER A 5 -12.26 8.06 -31.72
N LEU A 6 -12.96 6.98 -31.32
CA LEU A 6 -14.41 6.99 -31.11
C LEU A 6 -14.82 7.39 -29.68
N LEU A 7 -13.90 7.39 -28.72
CA LEU A 7 -14.18 7.71 -27.31
C LEU A 7 -14.35 9.21 -27.02
N SER A 8 -13.94 10.10 -27.94
CA SER A 8 -13.97 11.55 -27.67
C SER A 8 -15.28 12.25 -28.05
N LEU A 9 -16.26 11.57 -28.66
CA LEU A 9 -17.44 12.21 -29.26
C LEU A 9 -18.77 12.01 -28.51
N CYS A 10 -18.82 11.23 -27.43
CA CYS A 10 -20.11 10.83 -26.81
C CYS A 10 -20.39 11.40 -25.39
N LEU A 11 -19.65 12.40 -24.91
CA LEU A 11 -19.87 13.00 -23.59
C LEU A 11 -20.30 14.48 -23.69
N PHE A 12 -21.52 14.73 -24.19
CA PHE A 12 -22.30 15.92 -23.83
C PHE A 12 -23.80 15.56 -23.85
N PRO A 13 -24.53 15.86 -22.76
CA PRO A 13 -25.68 16.74 -22.96
C PRO A 13 -25.89 17.79 -21.84
N LEU A 14 -26.34 18.98 -22.25
CA LEU A 14 -27.49 19.78 -21.77
C LEU A 14 -27.92 19.55 -20.29
N VAL A 15 -28.04 20.54 -19.40
CA VAL A 15 -29.02 21.66 -19.37
C VAL A 15 -28.67 22.57 -18.18
N CYS A 16 -28.79 23.90 -18.32
CA CYS A 16 -29.49 24.80 -17.38
C CYS A 16 -29.57 26.23 -17.92
N LEU A 17 -30.61 26.47 -18.73
CA LEU A 17 -31.25 27.77 -18.90
C LEU A 17 -32.39 27.84 -17.88
N SER A 18 -32.43 28.86 -17.03
CA SER A 18 -33.61 29.21 -16.24
C SER A 18 -33.70 30.71 -16.08
N SER A 19 -34.89 31.19 -16.39
CA SER A 19 -35.27 32.57 -16.66
C SER A 19 -35.27 33.47 -15.44
N VAL A 20 -34.92 34.74 -15.68
CA VAL A 20 -35.11 35.88 -14.78
C VAL A 20 -36.45 36.54 -15.14
N ILE A 21 -37.45 36.44 -14.26
CA ILE A 21 -38.60 37.38 -14.19
C ILE A 21 -39.01 37.49 -12.72
N GLY A 22 -39.16 38.72 -12.22
CA GLY A 22 -40.03 39.00 -11.07
C GLY A 22 -39.45 39.92 -10.00
N GLN A 23 -39.24 41.20 -10.32
CA GLN A 23 -39.27 42.26 -9.31
C GLN A 23 -40.74 42.47 -8.88
N SER A 24 -41.04 42.36 -7.59
CA SER A 24 -42.09 43.15 -6.97
C SER A 24 -41.69 43.54 -5.54
N SER A 25 -41.73 44.84 -5.32
CA SER A 25 -41.45 45.56 -4.09
C SER A 25 -42.75 45.79 -3.32
N SER A 26 -42.74 45.59 -1.99
CA SER A 26 -43.61 46.28 -1.02
C SER A 26 -43.32 45.86 0.43
N PRO A 27 -43.70 46.67 1.44
CA PRO A 27 -42.77 47.13 2.46
C PRO A 27 -43.03 46.58 3.86
N GLY A 28 -42.10 46.93 4.76
CA GLY A 28 -41.97 46.39 6.10
C GLY A 28 -43.04 46.77 7.11
N LEU A 29 -42.88 46.18 8.28
CA LEU A 29 -43.52 46.59 9.51
C LEU A 29 -42.62 46.19 10.68
N ALA A 30 -42.30 47.21 11.48
CA ALA A 30 -41.57 47.14 12.71
C ALA A 30 -42.37 46.40 13.79
N GLY A 31 -41.66 45.72 14.69
CA GLY A 31 -42.24 45.10 15.87
C GLY A 31 -41.16 44.81 16.91
N HIS A 32 -40.99 45.75 17.83
CA HIS A 32 -40.16 45.62 19.02
C HIS A 32 -40.60 44.43 19.89
N HIS A 33 -39.64 43.63 20.36
CA HIS A 33 -39.76 42.96 21.65
C HIS A 33 -38.40 42.86 22.34
N VAL A 34 -38.36 43.46 23.53
CA VAL A 34 -37.28 43.47 24.51
C VAL A 34 -37.50 42.30 25.47
N VAL A 35 -36.52 41.40 25.62
CA VAL A 35 -36.25 40.57 26.83
C VAL A 35 -34.79 40.05 26.77
N PRO A 36 -34.17 39.56 27.87
CA PRO A 36 -33.08 40.26 28.55
C PRO A 36 -31.72 39.54 28.46
N GLU A 37 -30.68 40.27 28.87
CA GLU A 37 -29.31 39.81 29.06
C GLU A 37 -29.19 38.52 29.86
N VAL A 38 -28.42 37.56 29.33
CA VAL A 38 -27.85 36.45 30.10
C VAL A 38 -26.37 36.30 29.73
N TYR A 39 -25.52 36.62 30.71
CA TYR A 39 -24.13 36.24 30.95
C TYR A 39 -23.34 35.54 29.83
N GLY A 40 -22.32 36.23 29.30
CA GLY A 40 -21.20 35.62 28.58
C GLY A 40 -19.94 35.51 29.47
N PRO A 41 -19.08 34.49 29.28
CA PRO A 41 -17.74 34.48 29.86
C PRO A 41 -16.69 34.88 28.81
N SER A 42 -16.26 36.16 28.83
CA SER A 42 -15.09 36.64 28.06
C SER A 42 -13.89 36.88 28.98
N GLU A 43 -13.23 35.81 29.43
CA GLU A 43 -11.95 35.94 30.18
C GLU A 43 -10.84 34.97 29.75
N ARG A 44 -11.02 34.20 28.66
CA ARG A 44 -10.02 33.21 28.24
C ARG A 44 -9.05 33.64 27.12
N PHE A 45 -9.20 34.85 26.56
CA PHE A 45 -8.42 35.29 25.39
C PHE A 45 -7.24 36.22 25.70
N GLU A 46 -7.17 36.85 26.88
CA GLU A 46 -6.07 37.76 27.26
C GLU A 46 -4.98 37.11 28.17
N SER A 47 -5.15 35.83 28.51
CA SER A 47 -4.12 35.06 29.23
C SER A 47 -3.01 34.54 28.28
N TRP A 48 -3.34 34.30 27.01
CA TRP A 48 -2.38 33.77 26.02
C TRP A 48 -1.36 34.80 25.51
N LYS A 49 -1.71 36.09 25.46
CA LYS A 49 -0.77 37.17 25.06
C LYS A 49 0.31 37.46 26.11
N ARG A 50 0.09 37.12 27.38
CA ARG A 50 1.06 37.36 28.46
C ARG A 50 2.13 36.26 28.60
N LEU A 51 1.87 35.05 28.11
CA LEU A 51 2.83 33.94 28.14
C LEU A 51 3.88 33.99 27.01
N LYS A 52 3.60 34.67 25.90
CA LYS A 52 4.56 34.82 24.78
C LYS A 52 5.65 35.87 25.03
N ARG A 53 5.51 36.68 26.08
CA ARG A 53 6.41 37.82 26.37
C ARG A 53 7.48 37.54 27.44
N ARG A 54 7.55 36.31 27.99
CA ARG A 54 8.50 35.95 29.08
C ARG A 54 9.53 34.86 28.74
N SER A 55 9.63 34.36 27.50
CA SER A 55 10.66 33.37 27.13
C SER A 55 11.79 33.92 26.24
N VAL A 56 11.95 35.25 26.15
CA VAL A 56 13.00 35.89 25.33
C VAL A 56 14.09 36.47 26.24
N GLU A 57 14.65 35.65 27.12
CA GLU A 57 15.92 35.96 27.82
C GLU A 57 16.70 34.65 28.07
N SER A 58 17.32 34.10 27.01
CA SER A 58 18.52 33.26 27.10
C SER A 58 19.28 33.32 25.77
N GLY A 59 20.61 33.36 25.85
CA GLY A 59 21.55 33.81 24.80
C GLY A 59 21.58 33.01 23.48
N PRO A 60 22.49 33.39 22.54
CA PRO A 60 22.26 33.26 21.11
C PRO A 60 22.49 31.84 20.62
N ALA A 61 21.41 31.14 20.26
CA ALA A 61 21.47 30.05 19.30
C ALA A 61 21.43 30.65 17.88
N SER A 62 22.43 30.33 17.08
CA SER A 62 22.52 30.68 15.65
C SER A 62 21.30 30.17 14.89
N GLY A 63 20.37 31.06 14.56
CA GLY A 63 19.16 30.72 13.81
C GLY A 63 18.20 31.89 13.71
N ALA A 64 18.71 33.12 13.55
CA ALA A 64 17.86 34.23 13.13
C ALA A 64 17.29 33.86 11.76
N THR A 65 15.98 33.63 11.69
CA THR A 65 15.25 33.50 10.43
C THR A 65 15.55 34.74 9.61
N ALA A 66 16.32 34.58 8.54
CA ALA A 66 16.55 35.65 7.58
C ALA A 66 15.18 36.14 7.09
N ILE A 67 14.99 37.46 7.11
CA ILE A 67 13.77 38.06 6.57
C ILE A 67 13.82 37.82 5.06
N PRO A 68 12.80 37.20 4.45
CA PRO A 68 12.80 36.94 3.02
C PRO A 68 12.98 38.22 2.22
N ASN A 69 13.74 38.14 1.12
CA ASN A 69 13.99 39.30 0.26
C ASN A 69 12.68 39.89 -0.30
N GLU A 70 12.47 41.20 -0.11
CA GLU A 70 11.30 41.95 -0.62
C GLU A 70 11.45 42.39 -2.09
N GLN A 71 12.62 42.18 -2.70
CA GLN A 71 12.83 42.52 -4.10
C GLN A 71 11.94 41.67 -5.02
N VAL A 72 11.07 42.35 -5.77
CA VAL A 72 10.21 41.73 -6.79
C VAL A 72 11.03 41.44 -8.03
N GLU A 73 11.04 40.19 -8.48
CA GLU A 73 11.79 39.73 -9.64
C GLU A 73 11.06 38.59 -10.37
N ASN A 74 11.54 38.24 -11.56
CA ASN A 74 11.07 37.05 -12.27
C ASN A 74 11.58 35.80 -11.55
N LYS A 75 10.66 34.93 -11.14
CA LYS A 75 10.94 33.66 -10.45
C LYS A 75 10.32 32.48 -11.22
N LEU A 76 11.07 31.39 -11.31
CA LEU A 76 10.57 30.10 -11.78
C LEU A 76 10.11 29.29 -10.58
N ILE A 77 8.91 28.70 -10.66
CA ILE A 77 8.37 27.81 -9.63
C ILE A 77 8.49 26.38 -10.14
N ALA A 78 9.09 25.49 -9.35
CA ALA A 78 9.35 24.10 -9.70
C ALA A 78 9.03 23.14 -8.55
N ILE A 79 8.76 21.87 -8.90
CA ILE A 79 8.80 20.76 -7.94
C ILE A 79 10.22 20.20 -7.92
N GLY A 80 10.81 20.10 -6.74
CA GLY A 80 12.06 19.40 -6.48
C GLY A 80 11.81 18.01 -5.92
N LEU A 81 12.49 17.00 -6.48
CA LEU A 81 12.47 15.63 -5.96
C LEU A 81 13.79 15.26 -5.33
N TYR A 82 13.76 14.93 -4.03
CA TYR A 82 14.91 14.54 -3.24
C TYR A 82 14.81 13.08 -2.81
N LEU A 83 15.93 12.35 -2.85
CA LEU A 83 15.98 10.98 -2.34
C LEU A 83 15.77 10.96 -0.83
N ARG A 84 14.88 10.08 -0.38
CA ARG A 84 14.76 9.74 1.04
C ARG A 84 15.75 8.61 1.35
N PRO A 85 16.71 8.80 2.27
CA PRO A 85 17.66 7.75 2.63
C PRO A 85 17.00 6.44 3.08
N SER A 86 15.80 6.52 3.67
CA SER A 86 15.04 5.35 4.14
C SER A 86 14.26 4.61 3.06
N TYR A 87 14.15 5.15 1.84
CA TYR A 87 13.34 4.58 0.74
C TYR A 87 14.15 4.20 -0.50
N SER A 88 15.48 4.12 -0.40
CA SER A 88 16.37 3.83 -1.54
C SER A 88 16.13 2.49 -2.24
N MET A 89 15.27 1.62 -1.71
CA MET A 89 14.97 0.28 -2.25
C MET A 89 13.57 0.14 -2.89
N ALA A 90 12.66 1.10 -2.70
CA ALA A 90 11.27 1.05 -3.18
C ALA A 90 10.97 2.22 -4.12
N VAL A 91 11.51 2.15 -5.34
CA VAL A 91 11.41 3.21 -6.36
C VAL A 91 10.15 2.99 -7.22
N GLY A 92 9.15 3.86 -7.10
CA GLY A 92 7.94 3.80 -7.94
C GLY A 92 6.65 4.35 -7.32
N ASP A 93 6.67 4.73 -6.04
CA ASP A 93 5.53 5.38 -5.36
C ASP A 93 5.74 6.91 -5.31
N VAL A 94 4.67 7.68 -5.23
CA VAL A 94 4.73 9.13 -5.03
C VAL A 94 5.49 9.52 -3.75
N ASN A 95 5.60 8.58 -2.80
CA ASN A 95 6.34 8.71 -1.55
C ASN A 95 7.81 8.29 -1.63
N SER A 96 8.28 7.77 -2.77
CA SER A 96 9.70 7.40 -2.96
C SER A 96 10.63 8.61 -2.84
N PHE A 97 10.12 9.82 -3.09
CA PHE A 97 10.86 11.08 -2.99
C PHE A 97 10.33 11.95 -1.85
N HIS A 98 11.22 12.75 -1.27
CA HIS A 98 10.84 13.96 -0.56
C HIS A 98 10.60 15.04 -1.60
N GLN A 99 9.45 15.69 -1.54
CA GLN A 99 9.03 16.70 -2.51
C GLN A 99 9.06 18.07 -1.83
N ALA A 100 9.58 19.06 -2.55
CA ALA A 100 9.63 20.44 -2.12
C ALA A 100 9.21 21.38 -3.25
N ILE A 101 8.77 22.58 -2.90
CA ILE A 101 8.59 23.67 -3.85
C ILE A 101 9.92 24.42 -3.94
N ILE A 102 10.49 24.48 -5.14
CA ILE A 102 11.71 25.22 -5.43
C ILE A 102 11.34 26.48 -6.19
N VAL A 103 11.85 27.62 -5.73
CA VAL A 103 11.67 28.89 -6.41
C VAL A 103 13.04 29.43 -6.78
N SER A 104 13.28 29.67 -8.06
CA SER A 104 14.58 30.15 -8.56
C SER A 104 14.43 31.48 -9.27
N SER A 105 15.25 32.46 -8.92
CA SER A 105 15.32 33.74 -9.61
C SER A 105 16.28 33.71 -10.80
N ALA A 106 16.22 34.76 -11.62
CA ALA A 106 17.19 34.99 -12.70
C ALA A 106 18.62 35.21 -12.17
N THR A 107 18.79 35.63 -10.91
CA THR A 107 20.10 35.84 -10.26
C THR A 107 20.72 34.54 -9.72
N ASN A 108 20.19 33.38 -10.10
CA ASN A 108 20.54 32.06 -9.56
C ASN A 108 20.32 31.93 -8.05
N HIS A 109 19.51 32.81 -7.45
CA HIS A 109 19.06 32.63 -6.08
C HIS A 109 17.98 31.55 -6.07
N ILE A 110 18.18 30.52 -5.25
CA ILE A 110 17.28 29.38 -5.18
C ILE A 110 16.80 29.22 -3.74
N GLU A 111 15.49 29.24 -3.62
CA GLU A 111 14.73 29.09 -2.40
C GLU A 111 14.08 27.72 -2.42
N VAL A 112 14.08 27.03 -1.28
CA VAL A 112 13.38 25.76 -1.12
C VAL A 112 12.43 25.86 0.05
N TYR A 113 11.18 25.50 -0.23
CA TYR A 113 10.08 25.47 0.72
C TYR A 113 9.61 24.03 0.86
N ASP A 114 9.64 23.48 2.07
CA ASP A 114 9.17 22.14 2.33
C ASP A 114 8.58 21.95 3.73
N ALA A 115 7.81 20.87 3.86
CA ALA A 115 7.41 20.34 5.15
C ALA A 115 8.35 19.17 5.48
N VAL A 116 9.10 19.26 6.58
CA VAL A 116 10.02 18.21 7.02
C VAL A 116 9.64 17.64 8.37
N ASN A 117 9.96 16.36 8.58
CA ASN A 117 9.86 15.67 9.86
C ASN A 117 11.21 15.04 10.24
N SER A 118 12.30 15.76 10.03
CA SER A 118 13.64 15.35 10.46
C SER A 118 13.92 15.82 11.88
N VAL A 119 14.72 15.04 12.61
CA VAL A 119 15.11 15.36 13.99
C VAL A 119 16.09 16.53 13.97
N VAL A 120 15.69 17.67 14.50
CA VAL A 120 16.65 18.72 14.88
C VAL A 120 17.22 18.36 16.24
N SER A 121 18.54 18.49 16.40
CA SER A 121 19.20 18.27 17.69
C SER A 121 18.46 19.01 18.82
N GLY A 122 18.03 18.28 19.85
CA GLY A 122 17.37 18.84 21.04
C GLY A 122 15.84 18.89 21.05
N GLN A 123 15.13 18.42 20.02
CA GLN A 123 13.65 18.38 20.05
C GLN A 123 13.07 17.11 20.71
N THR A 124 11.99 17.31 21.48
CA THR A 124 11.18 16.23 22.07
C THR A 124 10.33 15.55 21.00
N PHE A 125 10.41 14.23 20.93
CA PHE A 125 9.59 13.42 20.04
C PHE A 125 8.14 13.39 20.50
N VAL A 126 7.19 13.50 19.57
CA VAL A 126 5.77 13.19 19.82
C VAL A 126 5.52 11.82 19.19
N ASP A 127 5.25 10.80 20.00
CA ASP A 127 5.07 9.41 19.54
C ASP A 127 6.27 8.82 18.76
N GLY A 128 7.50 9.20 19.13
CA GLY A 128 8.73 8.64 18.54
C GLY A 128 9.08 9.18 17.14
N LYS A 129 8.34 10.16 16.61
CA LYS A 129 8.70 10.93 15.42
C LYS A 129 8.75 12.42 15.75
N PRO A 130 9.67 13.20 15.17
CA PRO A 130 9.65 14.66 15.34
C PRO A 130 8.41 15.24 14.64
N PRO A 131 7.83 16.33 15.16
CA PRO A 131 6.69 16.98 14.53
C PRO A 131 7.06 17.51 13.14
N TRP A 132 6.08 17.56 12.24
CA TRP A 132 6.25 18.27 10.97
C TRP A 132 6.49 19.75 11.24
N ARG A 133 7.41 20.34 10.50
CA ARG A 133 7.68 21.77 10.52
C ARG A 133 7.83 22.28 9.10
N PHE A 134 7.43 23.53 8.91
CA PHE A 134 7.76 24.29 7.73
C PHE A 134 9.25 24.60 7.77
N GLN A 135 9.94 24.34 6.66
CA GLN A 135 11.33 24.68 6.48
C GLN A 135 11.45 25.52 5.21
N PHE A 136 12.20 26.61 5.36
CA PHE A 136 12.52 27.55 4.32
C PHE A 136 14.03 27.74 4.32
N GLU A 137 14.65 27.51 3.16
CA GLU A 137 16.07 27.66 2.97
C GLU A 137 16.34 28.58 1.78
N GLU A 138 17.13 29.62 2.01
CA GLU A 138 17.56 30.57 0.98
C GLU A 138 18.94 30.23 0.44
N THR A 139 19.19 30.62 -0.81
CA THR A 139 20.52 30.52 -1.44
C THR A 139 21.08 29.10 -1.52
N ILE A 140 20.21 28.10 -1.69
CA ILE A 140 20.66 26.72 -1.85
C ILE A 140 21.31 26.56 -3.22
N SER A 141 22.57 26.12 -3.25
CA SER A 141 23.17 25.63 -4.48
C SER A 141 22.63 24.22 -4.78
N PRO A 142 21.91 23.98 -5.89
CA PRO A 142 21.40 22.66 -6.28
C PRO A 142 22.53 21.64 -6.45
N GLU A 143 23.71 22.13 -6.83
CA GLU A 143 24.94 21.35 -6.94
C GLU A 143 25.38 20.78 -5.59
N LYS A 144 25.08 21.48 -4.49
CA LYS A 144 25.38 20.98 -3.14
C LYS A 144 24.29 20.04 -2.59
N ALA A 145 23.10 20.04 -3.19
CA ALA A 145 22.00 19.16 -2.79
C ALA A 145 22.22 17.72 -3.28
N ARG A 146 23.01 16.94 -2.53
CA ARG A 146 23.39 15.55 -2.86
C ARG A 146 22.20 14.62 -3.13
N LEU A 147 21.06 14.89 -2.52
CA LEU A 147 19.86 14.07 -2.64
C LEU A 147 18.93 14.52 -3.78
N LEU A 148 19.17 15.65 -4.43
CA LEU A 148 18.32 16.13 -5.53
C LEU A 148 18.44 15.21 -6.76
N VAL A 149 17.30 14.78 -7.28
CA VAL A 149 17.18 13.86 -8.43
C VAL A 149 16.64 14.58 -9.67
N ALA A 150 15.62 15.40 -9.48
CA ALA A 150 14.91 16.07 -10.56
C ALA A 150 14.35 17.41 -10.11
N ARG A 151 14.24 18.33 -11.06
CA ARG A 151 13.54 19.61 -10.94
C ARG A 151 12.62 19.79 -12.13
N VAL A 152 11.35 20.10 -11.87
CA VAL A 152 10.32 20.25 -12.90
C VAL A 152 9.68 21.63 -12.74
N VAL A 153 9.99 22.55 -13.65
CA VAL A 153 9.40 23.90 -13.68
C VAL A 153 7.94 23.81 -14.10
N LEU A 154 7.07 24.41 -13.30
CA LEU A 154 5.62 24.44 -13.50
C LEU A 154 5.15 25.74 -14.15
N GLY A 155 5.88 26.84 -13.90
CA GLY A 155 5.51 28.17 -14.36
C GLY A 155 6.51 29.23 -13.94
N GLU A 156 6.24 30.46 -14.37
CA GLU A 156 7.03 31.65 -14.08
C GLU A 156 6.11 32.70 -13.48
N THR A 157 6.62 33.49 -12.54
CA THR A 157 5.88 34.55 -11.87
C THR A 157 6.76 35.75 -11.57
N VAL A 158 6.14 36.92 -11.37
CA VAL A 158 6.79 38.14 -10.89
C VAL A 158 6.40 38.29 -9.42
N ALA A 159 7.32 38.02 -8.50
CA ALA A 159 7.04 38.03 -7.06
C ALA A 159 8.31 38.30 -6.25
N SER A 160 8.15 38.80 -5.04
CA SER A 160 9.24 38.78 -4.05
C SER A 160 9.29 37.42 -3.33
N SER A 161 10.42 37.11 -2.70
CA SER A 161 10.55 35.90 -1.85
C SER A 161 9.60 35.99 -0.65
N ALA A 162 9.42 37.21 -0.11
CA ALA A 162 8.48 37.49 0.96
C ALA A 162 7.01 37.20 0.57
N ASP A 163 6.61 37.47 -0.67
CA ASP A 163 5.25 37.17 -1.14
C ASP A 163 5.00 35.66 -1.21
N ILE A 164 5.94 34.91 -1.79
CA ILE A 164 5.83 33.45 -1.86
C ILE A 164 5.85 32.82 -0.46
N TYR A 165 6.73 33.30 0.41
CA TYR A 165 6.80 32.85 1.80
C TYR A 165 5.47 33.07 2.54
N LYS A 166 4.85 34.26 2.42
CA LYS A 166 3.54 34.57 3.04
C LYS A 166 2.41 33.67 2.56
N ILE A 167 2.51 33.11 1.35
CA ILE A 167 1.53 32.16 0.82
C ILE A 167 1.76 30.75 1.38
N LEU A 168 3.02 30.32 1.49
CA LEU A 168 3.37 28.93 1.83
C LEU A 168 3.49 28.67 3.34
N GLU A 169 3.97 29.64 4.13
CA GLU A 169 4.12 29.52 5.59
C GLU A 169 2.82 29.16 6.33
N PRO A 170 1.66 29.81 6.06
CA PRO A 170 0.44 29.55 6.83
C PRO A 170 -0.25 28.24 6.44
N LEU A 171 0.28 27.50 5.46
CA LEU A 171 -0.31 26.23 5.03
C LEU A 171 -0.30 25.23 6.19
N PRO A 172 -1.38 24.45 6.35
CA PRO A 172 -1.42 23.42 7.37
C PRO A 172 -0.28 22.44 7.13
N MET A 173 0.54 22.21 8.16
CA MET A 173 1.55 21.16 8.12
C MET A 173 0.87 19.80 7.98
N PRO A 174 1.51 18.83 7.29
CA PRO A 174 0.97 17.49 7.16
C PRO A 174 0.51 16.94 8.51
N CYS A 175 -0.75 16.50 8.56
CA CYS A 175 -1.28 15.78 9.70
C CYS A 175 -0.68 14.37 9.76
N ARG A 176 -1.03 13.59 10.79
CA ARG A 176 -0.51 12.23 10.95
C ARG A 176 -0.96 11.34 9.79
N GLY A 177 -0.04 10.77 9.01
CA GLY A 177 -0.36 9.91 7.86
C GLY A 177 -0.39 10.65 6.53
N GLU A 178 -0.39 11.98 6.56
CA GLU A 178 0.00 12.81 5.44
C GLU A 178 1.53 12.88 5.34
N ASN A 179 2.03 13.39 4.22
CA ASN A 179 3.46 13.47 3.94
C ASN A 179 3.81 14.78 3.22
N CYS A 180 5.08 14.97 2.86
CA CYS A 180 5.50 16.19 2.17
C CYS A 180 4.76 16.40 0.83
N VAL A 181 4.26 15.32 0.19
CA VAL A 181 3.54 15.39 -1.09
C VAL A 181 2.20 16.08 -0.93
N SER A 182 1.43 15.77 0.12
CA SER A 182 0.17 16.47 0.38
C SER A 182 0.40 17.95 0.68
N TRP A 183 1.46 18.29 1.42
CA TRP A 183 1.82 19.70 1.64
C TRP A 183 2.22 20.41 0.34
N VAL A 184 3.02 19.78 -0.52
CA VAL A 184 3.35 20.33 -1.85
C VAL A 184 2.10 20.54 -2.68
N LYS A 185 1.14 19.61 -2.69
CA LYS A 185 -0.14 19.79 -3.39
C LYS A 185 -0.89 21.01 -2.88
N SER A 186 -1.01 21.19 -1.56
CA SER A 186 -1.63 22.37 -0.96
C SER A 186 -0.88 23.65 -1.30
N GLY A 187 0.46 23.62 -1.35
CA GLY A 187 1.27 24.77 -1.75
C GLY A 187 1.09 25.15 -3.20
N LEU A 188 1.02 24.18 -4.12
CA LEU A 188 0.73 24.44 -5.52
C LEU A 188 -0.68 25.01 -5.72
N GLN A 189 -1.66 24.52 -4.97
CA GLN A 189 -3.02 25.06 -4.98
C GLN A 189 -3.02 26.52 -4.50
N ALA A 190 -2.37 26.81 -3.38
CA ALA A 190 -2.30 28.18 -2.85
C ALA A 190 -1.58 29.14 -3.81
N LEU A 191 -0.56 28.66 -4.53
CA LEU A 191 0.12 29.45 -5.57
C LEU A 191 -0.76 29.66 -6.82
N GLN A 192 -1.61 28.70 -7.20
CA GLN A 192 -2.62 28.91 -8.24
C GLN A 192 -3.70 29.91 -7.81
N ASP A 193 -4.20 29.78 -6.57
CA ASP A 193 -5.23 30.68 -6.00
C ASP A 193 -4.71 32.13 -5.92
N ALA A 194 -3.43 32.30 -5.58
CA ALA A 194 -2.74 33.58 -5.57
C ALA A 194 -2.27 34.06 -6.96
N ARG A 195 -2.60 33.32 -8.04
CA ARG A 195 -2.23 33.62 -9.44
C ARG A 195 -0.73 33.69 -9.72
N HIS A 196 0.09 33.02 -8.91
CA HIS A 196 1.52 32.81 -9.19
C HIS A 196 1.76 31.63 -10.13
N LEU A 197 0.79 30.72 -10.27
CA LEU A 197 0.79 29.63 -11.23
C LEU A 197 -0.46 29.68 -12.10
N GLN A 198 -0.31 29.32 -13.37
CA GLN A 198 -1.47 29.06 -14.23
C GLN A 198 -2.23 27.81 -13.73
N PRO A 199 -3.55 27.72 -13.92
CA PRO A 199 -4.31 26.53 -13.58
C PRO A 199 -3.82 25.29 -14.33
N PHE A 200 -3.63 24.19 -13.60
CA PHE A 200 -3.31 22.85 -14.10
C PHE A 200 -3.75 21.80 -13.07
N ASP A 201 -3.87 20.54 -13.51
CA ASP A 201 -4.16 19.41 -12.63
C ASP A 201 -2.97 19.11 -11.70
N ILE A 202 -3.10 19.48 -10.43
CA ILE A 202 -2.07 19.33 -9.40
C ILE A 202 -1.77 17.85 -9.11
N ASP A 203 -2.78 16.98 -9.13
CA ASP A 203 -2.58 15.56 -8.88
C ASP A 203 -1.79 14.91 -10.02
N LEU A 204 -2.13 15.26 -11.26
CA LEU A 204 -1.40 14.80 -12.44
C LEU A 204 0.05 15.27 -12.43
N VAL A 205 0.34 16.54 -12.13
CA VAL A 205 1.71 17.05 -12.20
C VAL A 205 2.62 16.42 -11.14
N VAL A 206 2.10 16.18 -9.93
CA VAL A 206 2.85 15.50 -8.86
C VAL A 206 3.16 14.07 -9.26
N LEU A 207 2.20 13.36 -9.86
CA LEU A 207 2.41 12.01 -10.39
C LEU A 207 3.45 12.01 -11.51
N LYS A 208 3.33 12.92 -12.49
CA LYS A 208 4.28 13.04 -13.59
C LYS A 208 5.68 13.40 -13.13
N ALA A 209 5.82 14.25 -12.12
CA ALA A 209 7.12 14.56 -11.55
C ALA A 209 7.80 13.30 -11.01
N VAL A 210 7.06 12.45 -10.30
CA VAL A 210 7.57 11.17 -9.79
C VAL A 210 7.92 10.21 -10.92
N ASP A 211 7.04 10.05 -11.92
CA ASP A 211 7.32 9.25 -13.12
C ASP A 211 8.60 9.71 -13.82
N TYR A 212 8.86 11.02 -13.84
CA TYR A 212 10.08 11.61 -14.38
C TYR A 212 11.31 11.39 -13.49
N GLY A 213 11.15 11.44 -12.16
CA GLY A 213 12.23 11.23 -11.19
C GLY A 213 12.70 9.77 -11.09
N VAL A 214 11.81 8.80 -11.26
CA VAL A 214 12.11 7.36 -11.09
C VAL A 214 13.21 6.86 -12.04
N PRO A 215 13.14 7.05 -13.38
CA PRO A 215 14.19 6.64 -14.30
C PRO A 215 15.53 7.31 -14.00
N ARG A 216 15.50 8.59 -13.61
CA ARG A 216 16.71 9.37 -13.27
C ARG A 216 17.40 8.82 -12.03
N HIS A 217 16.63 8.44 -11.01
CA HIS A 217 17.17 7.78 -9.83
C HIS A 217 17.75 6.41 -10.17
N LYS A 218 17.06 5.60 -10.97
CA LYS A 218 17.56 4.28 -11.42
C LYS A 218 18.90 4.42 -12.15
N LEU A 219 19.04 5.44 -13.00
CA LEU A 219 20.30 5.73 -13.69
C LEU A 219 21.42 6.08 -12.71
N ALA A 220 21.10 6.87 -11.67
CA ALA A 220 22.06 7.26 -10.63
C ALA A 220 22.58 6.07 -9.80
N LEU A 221 21.74 5.06 -9.57
CA LEU A 221 22.09 3.88 -8.80
C LEU A 221 22.89 2.85 -9.60
N LYS A 222 22.85 2.91 -10.93
CA LYS A 222 23.47 1.90 -11.79
C LYS A 222 25.00 2.04 -11.76
N PRO A 223 25.75 1.08 -11.18
CA PRO A 223 27.20 1.21 -11.03
C PRO A 223 27.88 1.35 -12.40
N GLY A 224 28.71 2.38 -12.56
CA GLY A 224 29.46 2.62 -13.80
C GLY A 224 28.62 3.05 -15.00
N ALA A 225 27.35 3.43 -14.80
CA ALA A 225 26.52 4.03 -15.86
C ALA A 225 26.97 5.46 -16.19
N MET A 226 27.40 6.22 -15.19
CA MET A 226 27.93 7.57 -15.36
C MET A 226 28.97 7.89 -14.28
N ASP A 227 29.91 8.78 -14.60
CA ASP A 227 30.82 9.35 -13.60
C ASP A 227 30.12 10.44 -12.77
N PHE A 228 30.76 10.84 -11.66
CA PHE A 228 30.19 11.81 -10.72
C PHE A 228 29.93 13.18 -11.37
N ALA A 229 30.82 13.65 -12.26
CA ALA A 229 30.67 14.94 -12.93
C ALA A 229 29.47 14.94 -13.90
N THR A 230 29.28 13.84 -14.63
CA THR A 230 28.13 13.65 -15.51
C THR A 230 26.85 13.55 -14.68
N TRP A 231 26.87 12.86 -13.52
CA TRP A 231 25.73 12.80 -12.62
C TRP A 231 25.36 14.18 -12.08
N GLU A 232 26.35 14.97 -11.68
CA GLU A 232 26.15 16.32 -11.20
C GLU A 232 25.52 17.22 -12.27
N LYS A 233 26.03 17.16 -13.50
CA LYS A 233 25.41 17.86 -14.63
C LYS A 233 23.98 17.37 -14.88
N TYR A 234 23.77 16.05 -14.83
CA TYR A 234 22.49 15.45 -15.10
C TYR A 234 21.43 15.85 -14.07
N ARG A 235 21.68 15.70 -12.76
CA ARG A 235 20.72 16.08 -11.70
C ARG A 235 20.36 17.56 -11.71
N ASN A 236 21.27 18.42 -12.19
CA ASN A 236 21.07 19.86 -12.27
C ASN A 236 20.31 20.32 -13.52
N THR A 237 19.98 19.43 -14.45
CA THR A 237 19.08 19.75 -15.56
C THR A 237 17.68 20.14 -15.06
N ILE A 238 16.98 21.01 -15.80
CA ILE A 238 15.68 21.54 -15.40
C ILE A 238 14.67 21.24 -16.49
N SER A 239 13.74 20.34 -16.20
CA SER A 239 12.67 19.96 -17.12
C SER A 239 11.44 20.85 -16.92
N ARG A 240 10.56 20.94 -17.91
CA ARG A 240 9.39 21.83 -17.85
C ARG A 240 8.10 21.04 -18.02
N TYR A 241 7.14 21.27 -17.14
CA TYR A 241 5.78 20.76 -17.29
C TYR A 241 5.00 21.61 -18.29
N GLN A 242 4.23 20.96 -19.15
CA GLN A 242 3.34 21.60 -20.11
C GLN A 242 1.88 21.31 -19.74
N PRO A 243 1.19 22.24 -19.05
CA PRO A 243 -0.17 22.04 -18.54
C PRO A 243 -1.19 21.55 -19.56
N ARG A 244 -1.11 22.05 -20.80
CA ARG A 244 -2.07 21.70 -21.86
C ARG A 244 -1.94 20.26 -22.33
N GLU A 245 -0.72 19.72 -22.29
CA GLU A 245 -0.40 18.38 -22.78
C GLU A 245 -0.35 17.36 -21.64
N GLY A 246 -0.25 17.82 -20.39
CA GLY A 246 -0.13 16.94 -19.22
C GLY A 246 1.19 16.17 -19.19
N ILE A 247 2.23 16.66 -19.86
CA ILE A 247 3.54 16.02 -19.98
C ILE A 247 4.67 16.87 -19.37
N ILE A 248 5.75 16.19 -18.99
CA ILE A 248 7.02 16.84 -18.65
C ILE A 248 7.93 16.71 -19.87
N VAL A 249 8.36 17.85 -20.41
CA VAL A 249 9.35 17.91 -21.47
C VAL A 249 10.75 17.92 -20.82
N PRO A 250 11.56 16.87 -21.04
CA PRO A 250 12.89 16.80 -20.46
C PRO A 250 13.80 17.88 -21.01
N ASP A 251 14.72 18.38 -20.17
CA ASP A 251 15.81 19.24 -20.61
C ASP A 251 16.63 18.57 -21.74
N PRO A 252 16.93 19.26 -22.86
CA PRO A 252 17.71 18.69 -23.95
C PRO A 252 19.07 18.14 -23.53
N ALA A 253 19.72 18.75 -22.52
CA ALA A 253 20.97 18.24 -21.96
C ALA A 253 20.75 16.94 -21.18
N ALA A 254 19.62 16.77 -20.49
CA ALA A 254 19.26 15.52 -19.83
C ALA A 254 19.09 14.40 -20.87
N VAL A 255 18.32 14.66 -21.93
CA VAL A 255 18.10 13.70 -23.03
C VAL A 255 19.41 13.28 -23.66
N LYS A 256 20.33 14.23 -23.91
CA LYS A 256 21.65 13.94 -24.46
C LYS A 256 22.48 13.03 -23.55
N ILE A 257 22.42 13.25 -22.23
CA ILE A 257 23.11 12.40 -21.25
C ILE A 257 22.52 10.99 -21.25
N GLU A 258 21.19 10.86 -21.17
CA GLU A 258 20.49 9.58 -21.20
C GLU A 258 20.83 8.78 -22.47
N GLN A 259 20.81 9.42 -23.64
CA GLN A 259 21.19 8.81 -24.91
C GLN A 259 22.65 8.37 -24.94
N ASN A 260 23.56 9.14 -24.36
CA ASN A 260 24.97 8.77 -24.29
C ASN A 260 25.20 7.56 -23.38
N VAL A 261 24.51 7.49 -22.24
CA VAL A 261 24.57 6.32 -21.34
C VAL A 261 23.99 5.09 -22.05
N ALA A 262 22.83 5.21 -22.69
CA ALA A 262 22.22 4.12 -23.46
C ALA A 262 23.16 3.61 -24.59
N LYS A 263 23.81 4.52 -25.32
CA LYS A 263 24.80 4.16 -26.35
C LYS A 263 26.03 3.46 -25.77
N ALA A 264 26.53 3.92 -24.62
CA ALA A 264 27.66 3.30 -23.94
C ALA A 264 27.30 1.87 -23.46
N GLU A 265 26.09 1.66 -22.98
CA GLU A 265 25.59 0.34 -22.60
C GLU A 265 25.44 -0.59 -23.80
N ALA A 266 24.85 -0.09 -24.90
CA ALA A 266 24.76 -0.86 -26.14
C ALA A 266 26.14 -1.29 -26.67
N ARG A 267 27.15 -0.42 -26.56
CA ARG A 267 28.54 -0.75 -26.91
C ARG A 267 29.15 -1.83 -26.02
N LYS A 268 28.83 -1.87 -24.72
CA LYS A 268 29.30 -2.94 -23.81
C LYS A 268 28.69 -4.29 -24.18
N VAL A 269 27.46 -4.31 -24.69
CA VAL A 269 26.79 -5.54 -25.16
C VAL A 269 27.36 -6.02 -26.50
N THR A 270 27.66 -5.10 -27.43
CA THR A 270 28.21 -5.47 -28.75
C THR A 270 29.71 -5.73 -28.74
N ALA A 271 30.47 -5.13 -27.83
CA ALA A 271 31.87 -5.43 -27.60
C ALA A 271 32.06 -6.74 -26.80
N GLY A 272 31.33 -7.79 -27.19
CA GLY A 272 31.46 -9.14 -26.62
C GLY A 272 32.92 -9.53 -26.42
N PRO A 273 33.20 -10.41 -25.44
CA PRO A 273 34.55 -10.67 -24.93
C PRO A 273 35.51 -10.87 -26.09
N SER A 274 36.48 -9.96 -26.24
CA SER A 274 37.35 -9.90 -27.40
C SER A 274 38.06 -11.23 -27.57
N THR A 275 37.74 -11.90 -28.68
CA THR A 275 38.33 -13.14 -29.17
C THR A 275 39.78 -12.87 -29.59
N GLY A 276 40.66 -12.85 -28.59
CA GLY A 276 42.09 -12.55 -28.74
C GLY A 276 43.00 -13.53 -28.00
N SER A 277 42.66 -14.82 -27.99
CA SER A 277 43.61 -15.94 -27.91
C SER A 277 42.86 -17.25 -28.14
N LYS A 278 42.84 -17.72 -29.39
CA LYS A 278 42.47 -19.10 -29.73
C LYS A 278 43.66 -20.00 -29.43
N GLN A 279 43.80 -20.40 -28.17
CA GLN A 279 44.40 -21.68 -27.81
C GLN A 279 43.43 -22.38 -26.88
N THR A 280 42.64 -23.27 -27.48
CA THR A 280 42.15 -24.54 -26.95
C THR A 280 42.16 -24.69 -25.42
N LEU A 281 41.26 -23.97 -24.76
CA LEU A 281 40.83 -24.25 -23.38
C LEU A 281 39.37 -23.82 -23.21
N GLU A 282 38.55 -24.12 -24.22
CA GLU A 282 37.09 -24.05 -24.17
C GLU A 282 36.54 -25.29 -23.46
N GLU A 283 37.22 -25.67 -22.38
CA GLU A 283 36.76 -26.61 -21.37
C GLU A 283 36.47 -25.79 -20.11
N VAL A 284 35.21 -25.35 -20.03
CA VAL A 284 34.40 -25.35 -18.81
C VAL A 284 34.97 -24.57 -17.61
N TYR A 285 34.90 -23.25 -17.65
CA TYR A 285 34.76 -22.47 -16.41
C TYR A 285 33.43 -21.71 -16.43
N SER A 286 32.38 -22.36 -15.93
CA SER A 286 31.15 -21.68 -15.54
C SER A 286 31.49 -20.58 -14.54
N SER A 287 30.95 -19.37 -14.71
CA SER A 287 31.17 -18.34 -13.70
C SER A 287 30.61 -18.83 -12.35
N PRO A 288 31.20 -18.46 -11.20
CA PRO A 288 30.68 -18.85 -9.88
C PRO A 288 29.20 -18.49 -9.69
N ALA A 289 28.73 -17.42 -10.36
CA ALA A 289 27.33 -17.03 -10.36
C ALA A 289 26.44 -18.01 -11.16
N ASP A 290 26.92 -18.54 -12.28
CA ASP A 290 26.18 -19.52 -13.08
C ASP A 290 26.10 -20.86 -12.36
N GLU A 291 27.16 -21.27 -11.67
CA GLU A 291 27.13 -22.48 -10.84
C GLU A 291 26.15 -22.35 -9.68
N MET A 292 26.14 -21.20 -9.01
CA MET A 292 25.19 -20.92 -7.93
C MET A 292 23.75 -20.91 -8.43
N LYS A 293 23.48 -20.28 -9.58
CA LYS A 293 22.15 -20.32 -10.23
C LYS A 293 21.74 -21.75 -10.56
N LYS A 294 22.66 -22.58 -11.09
CA LYS A 294 22.42 -23.99 -11.42
C LYS A 294 22.13 -24.84 -10.17
N ARG A 295 22.88 -24.64 -9.07
CA ARG A 295 22.63 -25.30 -7.77
C ARG A 295 21.29 -24.87 -7.18
N SER A 296 20.99 -23.57 -7.19
CA SER A 296 19.71 -23.01 -6.74
C SER A 296 18.54 -23.61 -7.52
N LEU A 297 18.62 -23.66 -8.86
CA LEU A 297 17.58 -24.29 -9.69
C LEU A 297 17.39 -25.78 -9.36
N LYS A 298 18.49 -26.54 -9.17
CA LYS A 298 18.44 -27.96 -8.79
C LYS A 298 17.71 -28.13 -7.45
N ASN A 299 18.07 -27.34 -6.45
CA ASN A 299 17.46 -27.39 -5.13
C ASN A 299 16.00 -26.91 -5.15
N PHE A 300 15.68 -25.92 -5.99
CA PHE A 300 14.32 -25.45 -6.18
C PHE A 300 13.42 -26.54 -6.76
N LYS A 301 13.89 -27.27 -7.78
CA LYS A 301 13.17 -28.44 -8.33
C LYS A 301 12.87 -29.48 -7.28
N MET A 302 13.90 -29.90 -6.54
CA MET A 302 13.75 -30.85 -5.45
C MET A 302 12.73 -30.38 -4.41
N LEU A 303 12.75 -29.10 -4.04
CA LEU A 303 11.81 -28.54 -3.06
C LEU A 303 10.39 -28.44 -3.63
N VAL A 304 10.21 -28.01 -4.88
CA VAL A 304 8.92 -27.94 -5.56
C VAL A 304 8.26 -29.32 -5.59
N ASP A 305 9.00 -30.35 -5.99
CA ASP A 305 8.52 -31.74 -6.04
C ASP A 305 8.21 -32.27 -4.62
N ARG A 306 9.09 -31.99 -3.66
CA ARG A 306 8.90 -32.44 -2.26
C ARG A 306 7.71 -31.78 -1.59
N HIS A 307 7.41 -30.53 -1.94
CA HIS A 307 6.37 -29.75 -1.30
C HIS A 307 5.06 -29.71 -2.09
N GLY A 308 4.93 -30.48 -3.17
CA GLY A 308 3.67 -30.65 -3.88
C GLY A 308 3.21 -29.39 -4.60
N LEU A 309 4.12 -28.69 -5.28
CA LEU A 309 3.81 -27.48 -6.07
C LEU A 309 3.59 -27.79 -7.56
N GLU A 310 3.33 -29.04 -7.95
CA GLU A 310 3.05 -29.42 -9.34
C GLU A 310 1.78 -28.75 -9.87
N ASP A 311 0.81 -28.51 -8.99
CA ASP A 311 -0.44 -27.80 -9.32
C ASP A 311 -0.19 -26.38 -9.85
N ILE A 312 0.86 -25.70 -9.35
CA ILE A 312 1.20 -24.36 -9.83
C ILE A 312 1.67 -24.42 -11.29
N GLN A 313 2.36 -25.49 -11.69
CA GLN A 313 2.84 -25.68 -13.06
C GLN A 313 1.67 -25.94 -14.00
N GLN A 314 0.69 -26.76 -13.56
CA GLN A 314 -0.51 -27.03 -14.34
C GLN A 314 -1.35 -25.75 -14.55
N ARG A 315 -1.51 -24.93 -13.50
CA ARG A 315 -2.31 -23.69 -13.56
C ARG A 315 -1.63 -22.58 -14.36
N THR A 316 -0.33 -22.39 -14.15
CA THR A 316 0.43 -21.29 -14.78
C THR A 316 0.99 -21.66 -16.15
N LYS A 317 1.07 -22.95 -16.47
CA LYS A 317 1.75 -23.51 -17.65
C LYS A 317 3.25 -23.15 -17.70
N LEU A 318 3.84 -22.86 -16.54
CA LEU A 318 5.27 -22.58 -16.41
C LEU A 318 5.99 -23.82 -15.90
N SER A 319 7.12 -24.17 -16.52
CA SER A 319 8.01 -25.18 -15.98
C SER A 319 8.67 -24.69 -14.69
N THR A 320 9.19 -25.60 -13.86
CA THR A 320 9.95 -25.23 -12.65
C THR A 320 11.12 -24.30 -12.96
N ASP A 321 11.77 -24.49 -14.11
CA ASP A 321 12.87 -23.65 -14.60
C ASP A 321 12.39 -22.24 -14.91
N GLN A 322 11.26 -22.11 -15.61
CA GLN A 322 10.67 -20.79 -15.91
C GLN A 322 10.18 -20.08 -14.65
N LEU A 323 9.62 -20.82 -13.70
CA LEU A 323 9.26 -20.29 -12.40
C LEU A 323 10.51 -19.73 -11.71
N HIS A 324 11.53 -20.57 -11.52
CA HIS A 324 12.81 -20.18 -10.92
C HIS A 324 13.40 -18.94 -11.58
N GLU A 325 13.50 -18.92 -12.91
CA GLU A 325 14.05 -17.78 -13.63
C GLU A 325 13.25 -16.49 -13.44
N ARG A 326 11.92 -16.55 -13.52
CA ARG A 326 11.06 -15.37 -13.29
C ARG A 326 11.20 -14.83 -11.88
N PHE A 327 11.27 -15.73 -10.91
CA PHE A 327 11.51 -15.38 -9.52
C PHE A 327 12.88 -14.72 -9.34
N MET A 328 13.95 -15.34 -9.84
CA MET A 328 15.31 -14.81 -9.78
C MET A 328 15.42 -13.46 -10.49
N ASP A 329 14.81 -13.30 -11.66
CA ASP A 329 14.87 -12.06 -12.44
C ASP A 329 14.22 -10.88 -11.73
N LYS A 330 13.14 -11.11 -10.97
CA LYS A 330 12.54 -10.08 -10.12
C LYS A 330 13.33 -9.82 -8.84
N HIS A 331 14.09 -10.80 -8.33
CA HIS A 331 14.93 -10.67 -7.14
C HIS A 331 16.33 -10.07 -7.40
N LYS A 332 16.80 -10.04 -8.65
CA LYS A 332 18.11 -9.47 -9.06
C LYS A 332 18.37 -8.01 -8.61
N GLY A 333 17.36 -7.29 -8.14
CA GLY A 333 17.47 -5.90 -7.69
C GLY A 333 18.00 -5.70 -6.26
N ASN A 334 17.67 -6.55 -5.29
CA ASN A 334 17.73 -6.13 -3.87
C ASN A 334 18.20 -7.18 -2.84
N PHE A 335 18.33 -8.47 -3.21
CA PHE A 335 18.68 -9.53 -2.25
C PHE A 335 20.05 -10.15 -2.59
N ARG A 336 21.12 -9.36 -2.47
CA ARG A 336 22.48 -9.92 -2.42
C ARG A 336 22.91 -9.97 -0.95
N LEU A 337 22.83 -11.15 -0.36
CA LEU A 337 23.59 -11.49 0.84
C LEU A 337 25.07 -11.43 0.45
N THR A 338 25.66 -10.24 0.50
CA THR A 338 27.11 -10.14 0.55
C THR A 338 27.50 -10.61 1.94
N PRO A 339 28.23 -11.73 2.10
CA PRO A 339 28.70 -12.13 3.41
C PRO A 339 29.61 -11.01 3.91
N ARG A 340 29.06 -10.16 4.79
CA ARG A 340 29.82 -9.07 5.40
C ARG A 340 30.78 -9.69 6.41
N GLY A 341 31.99 -10.01 5.93
CA GLY A 341 33.24 -9.91 6.68
C GLY A 341 33.27 -10.53 8.07
N VAL A 342 32.80 -11.77 8.23
CA VAL A 342 33.25 -12.60 9.36
C VAL A 342 34.48 -13.37 8.87
N GLY A 343 35.67 -12.90 9.27
CA GLY A 343 36.95 -13.47 8.86
C GLY A 343 37.01 -14.97 9.13
N LEU A 344 37.01 -15.75 8.06
CA LEU A 344 36.87 -17.20 8.04
C LEU A 344 38.22 -17.92 8.17
N THR A 345 39.08 -17.52 9.13
CA THR A 345 40.45 -18.09 9.24
C THR A 345 40.75 -18.85 10.52
N THR A 346 39.75 -19.27 11.31
CA THR A 346 39.99 -20.21 12.43
C THR A 346 39.14 -21.47 12.30
N LEU A 347 39.83 -22.55 11.94
CA LEU A 347 39.37 -23.89 11.61
C LEU A 347 38.56 -24.57 12.72
N GLY A 348 37.44 -25.20 12.34
CA GLY A 348 36.72 -26.21 13.14
C GLY A 348 35.54 -25.68 13.97
N GLY A 349 34.31 -25.95 13.53
CA GLY A 349 33.07 -25.74 14.29
C GLY A 349 32.42 -24.35 14.18
N VAL A 350 33.21 -23.26 14.20
CA VAL A 350 32.67 -21.88 14.25
C VAL A 350 32.05 -21.42 12.91
N ALA A 351 32.55 -21.92 11.77
CA ALA A 351 32.02 -21.59 10.44
C ALA A 351 30.56 -22.05 10.24
N VAL A 352 30.17 -23.18 10.84
CA VAL A 352 28.79 -23.71 10.79
C VAL A 352 27.84 -22.81 11.60
N ILE A 353 28.30 -22.28 12.73
CA ILE A 353 27.53 -21.37 13.60
C ILE A 353 27.32 -20.01 12.91
N ALA A 354 28.36 -19.45 12.28
CA ALA A 354 28.25 -18.20 11.53
C ALA A 354 27.32 -18.34 10.31
N TRP A 355 27.34 -19.49 9.63
CA TRP A 355 26.47 -19.77 8.50
C TRP A 355 25.00 -20.01 8.92
N GLY A 356 24.76 -20.69 10.06
CA GLY A 356 23.42 -20.80 10.65
C GLY A 356 22.77 -19.44 10.93
N TYR A 357 23.57 -18.42 11.28
CA TYR A 357 23.10 -17.04 11.43
C TYR A 357 22.69 -16.39 10.10
N SER A 358 23.40 -16.68 9.01
CA SER A 358 23.08 -16.19 7.67
C SER A 358 21.76 -16.76 7.15
N ILE A 359 21.51 -18.06 7.35
CA ILE A 359 20.21 -18.69 7.05
C ILE A 359 19.10 -18.05 7.87
N TYR A 360 19.35 -17.87 9.17
CA TYR A 360 18.41 -17.21 10.06
C TYR A 360 18.07 -15.79 9.56
N ASP A 361 19.05 -15.03 9.05
CA ASP A 361 18.82 -13.70 8.46
C ASP A 361 18.04 -13.77 7.13
N VAL A 362 18.28 -14.78 6.28
CA VAL A 362 17.51 -15.01 5.04
C VAL A 362 16.02 -15.16 5.34
N PHE A 363 15.68 -15.99 6.32
CA PHE A 363 14.28 -16.24 6.68
C PHE A 363 13.69 -15.17 7.60
N LYS A 364 14.50 -14.32 8.22
CA LYS A 364 14.01 -13.23 9.09
C LYS A 364 13.58 -11.99 8.31
N GLN A 365 14.01 -11.84 7.06
CA GLN A 365 13.53 -10.76 6.21
C GLN A 365 12.10 -11.08 5.76
N ASP A 366 11.13 -10.41 6.39
CA ASP A 366 9.74 -10.48 5.94
C ASP A 366 9.66 -9.96 4.50
N SER A 367 9.24 -10.82 3.57
CA SER A 367 8.96 -10.42 2.21
C SER A 367 7.85 -9.36 2.23
N THR A 368 8.16 -8.20 1.68
CA THR A 368 7.24 -7.07 1.65
C THR A 368 6.01 -7.43 0.82
N ALA A 369 4.86 -6.79 1.10
CA ALA A 369 3.62 -7.05 0.34
C ALA A 369 3.84 -6.94 -1.18
N LEU A 370 4.71 -6.02 -1.63
CA LEU A 370 5.07 -5.81 -3.03
C LEU A 370 5.94 -6.93 -3.62
N GLU A 371 6.82 -7.56 -2.84
CA GLU A 371 7.59 -8.72 -3.30
C GLU A 371 6.66 -9.92 -3.50
N LYS A 372 5.69 -10.11 -2.59
CA LYS A 372 4.61 -11.09 -2.77
C LYS A 372 3.77 -10.77 -4.01
N THR A 373 3.43 -9.50 -4.25
CA THR A 373 2.72 -9.06 -5.47
C THR A 373 3.55 -9.26 -6.73
N ALA A 374 4.85 -9.00 -6.69
CA ALA A 374 5.77 -9.19 -7.82
C ALA A 374 5.85 -10.66 -8.22
N VAL A 375 5.85 -11.55 -7.24
CA VAL A 375 5.78 -13.00 -7.41
C VAL A 375 4.46 -13.42 -8.06
N VAL A 376 3.32 -12.97 -7.54
CA VAL A 376 1.98 -13.33 -8.04
C VAL A 376 1.78 -12.83 -9.47
N THR A 377 2.16 -11.58 -9.74
CA THR A 377 2.09 -11.00 -11.10
C THR A 377 3.00 -11.70 -12.12
N ALA A 378 4.01 -12.46 -11.67
CA ALA A 378 4.84 -13.26 -12.57
C ALA A 378 4.18 -14.60 -12.97
N LEU A 379 3.15 -15.03 -12.24
CA LEU A 379 2.48 -16.33 -12.39
C LEU A 379 1.18 -16.25 -13.18
N VAL A 380 0.44 -15.15 -13.08
CA VAL A 380 -0.94 -15.07 -13.57
C VAL A 380 -1.07 -14.13 -14.77
N PRO A 381 -1.35 -14.62 -15.99
CA PRO A 381 -1.84 -13.77 -17.08
C PRO A 381 -3.26 -13.28 -16.71
N VAL A 382 -3.60 -12.03 -17.02
CA VAL A 382 -4.92 -11.43 -16.68
C VAL A 382 -6.02 -12.04 -17.56
N VAL A 383 -6.86 -12.97 -17.04
CA VAL A 383 -7.83 -13.71 -17.90
C VAL A 383 -9.31 -13.70 -17.47
N GLY A 384 -9.70 -13.28 -16.26
CA GLY A 384 -11.07 -13.52 -15.75
C GLY A 384 -12.21 -12.82 -16.54
N CYS A 385 -12.34 -11.50 -16.48
CA CYS A 385 -13.47 -10.77 -17.09
C CYS A 385 -13.44 -10.71 -18.61
N VAL A 386 -12.27 -10.91 -19.22
CA VAL A 386 -12.13 -10.94 -20.68
C VAL A 386 -12.88 -12.16 -21.25
N THR A 387 -12.86 -13.30 -20.56
CA THR A 387 -13.55 -14.52 -21.03
C THR A 387 -15.08 -14.44 -20.90
N GLN A 388 -15.61 -13.84 -19.84
CA GLN A 388 -17.06 -13.62 -19.69
C GLN A 388 -17.63 -12.56 -20.63
N ALA A 389 -16.83 -11.56 -21.02
CA ALA A 389 -17.25 -10.58 -22.01
C ALA A 389 -17.33 -11.17 -23.42
N LEU A 390 -16.38 -12.03 -23.78
CA LEU A 390 -16.40 -12.77 -25.05
C LEU A 390 -17.57 -13.77 -25.11
N ALA A 391 -18.04 -14.30 -23.98
CA ALA A 391 -19.18 -15.20 -23.93
C ALA A 391 -20.55 -14.50 -24.01
N ASN A 392 -20.63 -13.19 -23.72
CA ASN A 392 -21.90 -12.45 -23.61
C ASN A 392 -22.20 -11.52 -24.81
N ASP A 393 -21.36 -11.53 -25.85
CA ASP A 393 -21.44 -10.65 -27.03
C ASP A 393 -22.62 -10.94 -27.99
N GLN A 394 -23.55 -11.83 -27.61
CA GLN A 394 -24.70 -12.22 -28.44
C GLN A 394 -26.01 -11.46 -28.14
N SER A 395 -26.04 -10.47 -27.23
CA SER A 395 -27.27 -9.68 -26.97
C SER A 395 -27.10 -8.18 -27.28
N SER A 396 -27.80 -7.71 -28.31
CA SER A 396 -27.59 -6.42 -29.01
C SER A 396 -28.16 -5.16 -28.35
N SER A 397 -28.41 -5.15 -27.03
CA SER A 397 -28.83 -3.93 -26.32
C SER A 397 -27.76 -3.45 -25.33
N LEU A 398 -26.98 -2.47 -25.77
CA LEU A 398 -25.95 -1.81 -24.95
C LEU A 398 -26.59 -0.78 -24.01
N ASN A 399 -26.93 -1.22 -22.81
CA ASN A 399 -27.29 -0.33 -21.69
C ASN A 399 -26.01 0.26 -21.07
N ILE A 400 -25.99 1.57 -20.80
CA ILE A 400 -24.89 2.30 -20.14
C ILE A 400 -24.47 1.64 -18.82
N ALA A 401 -25.43 1.04 -18.08
CA ALA A 401 -25.17 0.28 -16.87
C ALA A 401 -24.29 -0.97 -17.10
N ARG A 402 -24.42 -1.68 -18.24
CA ARG A 402 -23.57 -2.85 -18.58
C ARG A 402 -22.12 -2.46 -18.85
N ILE A 403 -21.88 -1.28 -19.43
CA ILE A 403 -20.53 -0.79 -19.73
C ILE A 403 -19.80 -0.46 -18.41
N ALA A 404 -20.46 0.24 -17.50
CA ALA A 404 -19.91 0.51 -16.17
C ALA A 404 -19.63 -0.78 -15.39
N ASP A 405 -20.57 -1.72 -15.44
CA ASP A 405 -20.46 -3.04 -14.79
C ASP A 405 -19.29 -3.88 -15.36
N TYR A 406 -19.04 -3.81 -16.67
CA TYR A 406 -17.89 -4.43 -17.33
C TYR A 406 -16.55 -3.82 -16.90
N HIS A 407 -16.46 -2.49 -16.76
CA HIS A 407 -15.23 -1.86 -16.28
C HIS A 407 -14.95 -2.20 -14.81
N VAL A 408 -15.98 -2.24 -13.96
CA VAL A 408 -15.83 -2.67 -12.55
C VAL A 408 -15.42 -4.14 -12.48
N CYS A 409 -15.94 -5.00 -13.36
CA CYS A 409 -15.45 -6.37 -13.55
C CYS A 409 -13.95 -6.39 -13.79
N LEU A 410 -13.49 -5.73 -14.86
CA LEU A 410 -12.09 -5.73 -15.28
C LEU A 410 -11.16 -5.17 -14.21
N VAL A 411 -11.60 -4.14 -13.47
CA VAL A 411 -10.84 -3.58 -12.36
C VAL A 411 -10.80 -4.55 -11.19
N ALA A 412 -11.91 -5.18 -10.84
CA ALA A 412 -11.95 -6.16 -9.75
C ALA A 412 -11.08 -7.38 -10.06
N ASP A 413 -11.09 -7.85 -11.31
CA ASP A 413 -10.24 -8.93 -11.79
C ASP A 413 -8.78 -8.52 -11.88
N GLY A 414 -8.53 -7.33 -12.42
CA GLY A 414 -7.21 -6.72 -12.47
C GLY A 414 -6.62 -6.65 -11.07
N LEU A 415 -7.37 -6.15 -10.09
CA LEU A 415 -6.97 -6.07 -8.69
C LEU A 415 -6.77 -7.44 -8.06
N THR A 416 -7.66 -8.40 -8.33
CA THR A 416 -7.53 -9.77 -7.79
C THR A 416 -6.28 -10.46 -8.34
N VAL A 417 -6.00 -10.30 -9.64
CA VAL A 417 -4.85 -10.91 -10.33
C VAL A 417 -3.54 -10.19 -10.01
N SER A 418 -3.58 -8.87 -9.82
CA SER A 418 -2.40 -8.07 -9.47
C SER A 418 -2.07 -8.06 -7.98
N GLY A 419 -2.55 -9.06 -7.22
CA GLY A 419 -2.25 -9.21 -5.79
C GLY A 419 -2.96 -8.21 -4.87
N PHE A 420 -3.87 -7.38 -5.39
CA PHE A 420 -4.76 -6.49 -4.64
C PHE A 420 -6.13 -7.12 -4.39
N TRP A 421 -6.18 -8.43 -4.16
CA TRP A 421 -7.42 -9.17 -3.91
C TRP A 421 -8.19 -8.65 -2.69
N ALA A 422 -7.49 -8.06 -1.70
CA ALA A 422 -8.10 -7.37 -0.56
C ALA A 422 -9.05 -6.24 -0.98
N ILE A 423 -8.94 -5.77 -2.23
CA ILE A 423 -9.80 -4.77 -2.87
C ILE A 423 -10.65 -5.43 -3.97
N GLY A 424 -10.03 -6.31 -4.77
CA GLY A 424 -10.68 -7.00 -5.90
C GLY A 424 -11.84 -7.93 -5.50
N ILE A 425 -11.68 -8.73 -4.44
CA ILE A 425 -12.74 -9.63 -3.95
C ILE A 425 -13.92 -8.83 -3.38
N PRO A 426 -13.72 -7.84 -2.48
CA PRO A 426 -14.81 -6.96 -2.09
C PRO A 426 -15.51 -6.32 -3.29
N LEU A 427 -14.78 -5.76 -4.26
CA LEU A 427 -15.37 -5.16 -5.46
C LEU A 427 -16.24 -6.14 -6.28
N GLN A 428 -15.75 -7.36 -6.51
CA GLN A 428 -16.55 -8.39 -7.19
C GLN A 428 -17.83 -8.72 -6.42
N VAL A 429 -17.72 -8.85 -5.10
CA VAL A 429 -18.89 -9.15 -4.27
C VAL A 429 -19.86 -7.97 -4.24
N MET A 430 -19.38 -6.73 -4.09
CA MET A 430 -20.20 -5.51 -4.15
C MET A 430 -21.03 -5.48 -5.45
N ARG A 431 -20.39 -5.78 -6.59
CA ARG A 431 -21.03 -5.82 -7.90
C ARG A 431 -22.18 -6.84 -7.99
N ILE A 432 -21.98 -8.04 -7.44
CA ILE A 432 -23.02 -9.09 -7.40
C ILE A 432 -24.21 -8.66 -6.53
N LEU A 433 -23.99 -7.79 -5.55
CA LEU A 433 -24.99 -7.39 -4.57
C LEU A 433 -25.77 -6.14 -4.96
N THR A 434 -25.15 -5.18 -5.64
CA THR A 434 -25.83 -3.96 -6.12
C THR A 434 -26.94 -4.28 -7.12
N HIS A 435 -26.79 -5.33 -7.94
CA HIS A 435 -27.73 -5.64 -9.01
C HIS A 435 -28.90 -6.54 -8.62
N GLY A 436 -28.77 -7.48 -7.67
CA GLY A 436 -29.80 -8.53 -7.52
C GLY A 436 -30.51 -8.64 -6.18
N VAL A 437 -30.16 -7.86 -5.16
CA VAL A 437 -30.81 -7.99 -3.83
C VAL A 437 -32.04 -7.07 -3.72
N MET A 438 -32.03 -5.91 -4.40
CA MET A 438 -33.07 -4.89 -4.23
C MET A 438 -34.36 -5.20 -5.02
N GLU A 439 -34.30 -5.94 -6.12
CA GLU A 439 -35.50 -6.33 -6.88
C GLU A 439 -36.36 -7.39 -6.17
N ILE A 440 -35.81 -8.03 -5.14
CA ILE A 440 -36.43 -9.20 -4.50
C ILE A 440 -37.38 -8.80 -3.34
N ILE A 441 -37.23 -7.60 -2.76
CA ILE A 441 -38.07 -7.17 -1.63
C ILE A 441 -39.33 -6.49 -2.18
N LYS A 442 -40.28 -7.29 -2.68
CA LYS A 442 -41.62 -6.82 -2.99
C LYS A 442 -42.42 -6.71 -1.69
N PHE A 443 -42.61 -5.48 -1.19
CA PHE A 443 -43.50 -5.22 -0.06
C PHE A 443 -44.96 -5.52 -0.47
N ARG A 444 -45.38 -6.78 -0.34
CA ARG A 444 -46.68 -7.26 -0.83
C ARG A 444 -47.85 -7.02 0.13
N GLU A 445 -47.60 -6.73 1.42
CA GLU A 445 -48.65 -6.48 2.42
C GLU A 445 -48.26 -5.41 3.44
N LYS A 446 -49.23 -4.96 4.26
CA LYS A 446 -49.06 -3.97 5.33
C LYS A 446 -47.87 -4.35 6.22
N VAL A 447 -46.84 -3.50 6.20
CA VAL A 447 -45.60 -3.67 6.97
C VAL A 447 -45.93 -3.40 8.44
N LYS A 448 -46.05 -4.47 9.23
CA LYS A 448 -46.07 -4.40 10.69
C LYS A 448 -44.65 -4.42 11.24
N GLU A 449 -44.45 -3.87 12.45
CA GLU A 449 -43.14 -3.88 13.13
C GLU A 449 -42.60 -5.31 13.28
N GLU A 450 -43.46 -6.29 13.55
CA GLU A 450 -43.07 -7.71 13.63
C GLU A 450 -42.49 -8.24 12.32
N ASN A 451 -42.99 -7.78 11.18
CA ASN A 451 -42.59 -8.25 9.85
C ASN A 451 -41.35 -7.52 9.31
N LEU A 452 -41.01 -6.33 9.83
CA LEU A 452 -39.84 -5.56 9.41
C LEU A 452 -38.54 -6.33 9.64
N HIS A 453 -38.42 -6.99 10.80
CA HIS A 453 -37.25 -7.79 11.09
C HIS A 453 -37.12 -8.96 10.11
N GLN A 454 -38.21 -9.69 9.88
CA GLN A 454 -38.23 -10.83 8.99
C GLN A 454 -37.88 -10.44 7.55
N LEU A 455 -38.50 -9.39 7.00
CA LEU A 455 -38.21 -8.93 5.64
C LEU A 455 -36.74 -8.51 5.48
N ARG A 456 -36.20 -7.81 6.48
CA ARG A 456 -34.79 -7.40 6.51
C ARG A 456 -33.85 -8.59 6.62
N SER A 457 -34.13 -9.55 7.51
CA SER A 457 -33.28 -10.72 7.70
C SER A 457 -33.35 -11.68 6.51
N GLU A 458 -34.50 -11.84 5.86
CA GLU A 458 -34.66 -12.62 4.64
C GLU A 458 -33.89 -12.01 3.47
N GLY A 459 -33.93 -10.69 3.29
CA GLY A 459 -33.14 -10.02 2.26
C GLY A 459 -31.64 -10.11 2.54
N TRP A 460 -31.21 -9.97 3.80
CA TRP A 460 -29.82 -10.19 4.17
C TRP A 460 -29.37 -11.65 4.03
N LYS A 461 -30.24 -12.63 4.31
CA LYS A 461 -29.95 -14.05 4.08
C LYS A 461 -29.60 -14.32 2.62
N LYS A 462 -30.34 -13.71 1.68
CA LYS A 462 -30.03 -13.78 0.25
C LYS A 462 -28.69 -13.13 -0.13
N VAL A 463 -28.29 -12.07 0.58
CA VAL A 463 -26.94 -11.49 0.46
C VAL A 463 -25.89 -12.52 0.89
N LEU A 464 -26.08 -13.14 2.06
CA LEU A 464 -25.15 -14.15 2.60
C LEU A 464 -25.05 -15.40 1.70
N GLU A 465 -26.16 -15.89 1.16
CA GLU A 465 -26.17 -17.01 0.20
C GLU A 465 -25.34 -16.70 -1.06
N ARG A 466 -25.33 -15.45 -1.52
CA ARG A 466 -24.48 -15.02 -2.63
C ARG A 466 -23.01 -14.95 -2.25
N PHE A 467 -22.68 -14.43 -1.06
CA PHE A 467 -21.31 -14.50 -0.54
C PHE A 467 -20.83 -15.95 -0.46
N GLU A 468 -21.65 -16.86 0.08
CA GLU A 468 -21.34 -18.28 0.15
C GLU A 468 -21.07 -18.86 -1.25
N THR A 469 -21.92 -18.55 -2.22
CA THR A 469 -21.74 -18.98 -3.62
C THR A 469 -20.41 -18.50 -4.20
N VAL A 470 -20.02 -17.25 -3.95
CA VAL A 470 -18.73 -16.70 -4.41
C VAL A 470 -17.57 -17.38 -3.71
N LEU A 471 -17.62 -17.53 -2.38
CA LEU A 471 -16.54 -18.14 -1.60
C LEU A 471 -16.34 -19.63 -1.93
N ARG A 472 -17.41 -20.32 -2.34
CA ARG A 472 -17.35 -21.72 -2.82
C ARG A 472 -17.04 -21.85 -4.31
N SER A 473 -16.99 -20.75 -5.06
CA SER A 473 -16.75 -20.81 -6.49
C SER A 473 -15.33 -21.31 -6.80
N GLU A 474 -15.20 -22.10 -7.86
CA GLU A 474 -13.90 -22.60 -8.32
C GLU A 474 -12.93 -21.45 -8.65
N SER A 475 -13.45 -20.32 -9.13
CA SER A 475 -12.66 -19.11 -9.39
C SER A 475 -12.04 -18.55 -8.10
N TYR A 476 -12.84 -18.38 -7.04
CA TYR A 476 -12.34 -17.89 -5.76
C TYR A 476 -11.31 -18.85 -5.16
N ILE A 477 -11.63 -20.15 -5.10
CA ILE A 477 -10.74 -21.18 -4.56
C ILE A 477 -9.45 -21.27 -5.39
N GLY A 478 -9.57 -21.20 -6.72
CA GLY A 478 -8.46 -21.21 -7.66
C GLY A 478 -7.50 -20.04 -7.43
N ASN A 479 -8.05 -18.83 -7.28
CA ASN A 479 -7.27 -17.61 -7.04
C ASN A 479 -6.59 -17.60 -5.67
N VAL A 480 -7.31 -18.01 -4.60
CA VAL A 480 -6.72 -18.13 -3.25
C VAL A 480 -5.62 -19.20 -3.23
N GLY A 481 -5.83 -20.32 -3.91
CA GLY A 481 -4.82 -21.37 -4.06
C GLY A 481 -3.58 -20.87 -4.79
N LEU A 482 -3.77 -20.11 -5.86
CA LEU A 482 -2.67 -19.55 -6.65
C LEU A 482 -1.83 -18.55 -5.84
N GLU A 483 -2.44 -17.71 -5.00
CA GLU A 483 -1.72 -16.81 -4.07
C GLU A 483 -0.89 -17.61 -3.05
N LEU A 484 -1.49 -18.66 -2.47
CA LEU A 484 -0.80 -19.52 -1.52
C LEU A 484 0.37 -20.24 -2.20
N ASP A 485 0.16 -20.82 -3.37
CA ASP A 485 1.20 -21.52 -4.12
C ASP A 485 2.30 -20.58 -4.58
N ALA A 486 1.95 -19.36 -4.99
CA ALA A 486 2.91 -18.30 -5.30
C ALA A 486 3.79 -17.96 -4.09
N THR A 487 3.17 -17.80 -2.92
CA THR A 487 3.89 -17.49 -1.68
C THR A 487 4.78 -18.67 -1.26
N ARG A 488 4.28 -19.91 -1.39
CA ARG A 488 5.07 -21.13 -1.14
C ARG A 488 6.26 -21.20 -2.09
N ALA A 489 6.07 -20.96 -3.38
CA ALA A 489 7.14 -20.96 -4.37
C ALA A 489 8.22 -19.91 -4.03
N GLY A 490 7.84 -18.72 -3.58
CA GLY A 490 8.80 -17.72 -3.07
C GLY A 490 9.60 -18.20 -1.86
N ILE A 491 8.95 -18.85 -0.89
CA ILE A 491 9.63 -19.45 0.29
C ILE A 491 10.59 -20.57 -0.14
N LEU A 492 10.17 -21.44 -1.07
CA LEU A 492 11.00 -22.53 -1.58
C LEU A 492 12.17 -22.03 -2.42
N LEU A 493 12.02 -20.91 -3.13
CA LEU A 493 13.13 -20.26 -3.83
C LEU A 493 14.18 -19.78 -2.83
N ALA A 494 13.78 -19.02 -1.81
CA ALA A 494 14.69 -18.56 -0.78
C ALA A 494 15.41 -19.74 -0.08
N ALA A 495 14.67 -20.81 0.19
CA ALA A 495 15.26 -22.04 0.70
C ALA A 495 16.26 -22.65 -0.29
N SER A 496 15.95 -22.70 -1.59
CA SER A 496 16.84 -23.25 -2.61
C SER A 496 18.14 -22.46 -2.79
N GLU A 497 18.09 -21.13 -2.64
CA GLU A 497 19.26 -20.27 -2.62
C GLU A 497 20.11 -20.56 -1.39
N ALA A 498 19.48 -20.69 -0.21
CA ALA A 498 20.17 -21.08 1.02
C ALA A 498 20.84 -22.47 0.90
N TYR A 499 20.17 -23.45 0.28
CA TYR A 499 20.79 -24.75 -0.02
C TYR A 499 21.96 -24.63 -1.00
N ALA A 500 21.85 -23.80 -2.04
CA ALA A 500 22.90 -23.61 -3.03
C ALA A 500 24.15 -22.95 -2.43
N ASP A 501 23.96 -21.91 -1.63
CA ASP A 501 25.03 -21.22 -0.91
C ASP A 501 25.73 -22.17 0.08
N PHE A 502 24.95 -23.02 0.76
CA PHE A 502 25.49 -24.03 1.65
C PHE A 502 26.38 -25.04 0.92
N GLU A 503 25.88 -25.62 -0.18
CA GLU A 503 26.62 -26.58 -0.98
C GLU A 503 27.90 -25.98 -1.54
N ALA A 504 27.87 -24.70 -1.94
CA ALA A 504 29.04 -23.96 -2.41
C ALA A 504 30.11 -23.83 -1.31
N GLY A 505 29.74 -23.31 -0.13
CA GLY A 505 30.66 -23.14 0.99
C GLY A 505 31.22 -24.47 1.52
N MET A 506 30.43 -25.55 1.48
CA MET A 506 30.89 -26.89 1.83
C MET A 506 31.91 -27.44 0.83
N THR A 507 31.69 -27.21 -0.48
CA THR A 507 32.63 -27.63 -1.52
C THR A 507 33.98 -26.91 -1.36
N GLU A 508 33.93 -25.60 -1.09
CA GLU A 508 35.12 -24.77 -0.83
C GLU A 508 35.87 -25.26 0.42
N SER A 509 35.16 -25.45 1.53
CA SER A 509 35.74 -25.92 2.79
C SER A 509 36.39 -27.31 2.67
N LEU A 510 35.77 -28.23 1.92
CA LEU A 510 36.32 -29.58 1.69
C LEU A 510 37.57 -29.56 0.81
N ASN A 511 37.62 -28.66 -0.17
CA ASN A 511 38.79 -28.51 -1.04
C ASN A 511 39.98 -27.89 -0.29
N GLU A 512 39.73 -26.93 0.60
CA GLU A 512 40.77 -26.33 1.46
C GLU A 512 41.22 -27.28 2.57
N THR A 513 40.28 -28.05 3.11
CA THR A 513 40.47 -28.87 4.31
C THR A 513 40.38 -30.35 3.95
N LEU A 514 41.21 -30.83 3.03
CA LEU A 514 41.36 -32.28 2.78
C LEU A 514 41.52 -32.98 4.14
N PRO A 515 40.49 -33.71 4.63
CA PRO A 515 40.47 -34.13 6.02
C PRO A 515 41.51 -35.23 6.18
N THR A 516 42.66 -34.89 6.78
CA THR A 516 43.72 -35.84 7.10
C THR A 516 43.30 -36.89 8.15
N SER A 517 42.08 -36.81 8.68
CA SER A 517 41.52 -37.72 9.69
C SER A 517 40.04 -38.07 9.40
N PRO A 518 39.67 -39.37 9.44
CA PRO A 518 38.28 -39.83 9.30
C PRO A 518 37.29 -39.22 10.30
N ARG A 519 37.75 -38.85 11.51
CA ARG A 519 36.89 -38.22 12.53
C ARG A 519 36.38 -36.84 12.08
N LYS A 520 37.25 -36.04 11.45
CA LYS A 520 36.85 -34.71 10.94
C LYS A 520 35.84 -34.82 9.79
N ALA A 521 35.96 -35.84 8.95
CA ALA A 521 34.99 -36.09 7.88
C ALA A 521 33.59 -36.44 8.44
N HIS A 522 33.53 -37.23 9.50
CA HIS A 522 32.27 -37.56 10.17
C HIS A 522 31.64 -36.34 10.86
N ASP A 523 32.43 -35.50 11.52
CA ASP A 523 31.94 -34.26 12.16
C ASP A 523 31.39 -33.28 11.12
N VAL A 524 32.05 -33.15 9.97
CA VAL A 524 31.59 -32.33 8.84
C VAL A 524 30.28 -32.88 8.24
N ALA A 525 30.16 -34.21 8.08
CA ALA A 525 28.94 -34.84 7.59
C ALA A 525 27.75 -34.66 8.55
N ASN A 526 27.98 -34.76 9.86
CA ASN A 526 26.95 -34.53 10.87
C ASN A 526 26.50 -33.07 10.91
N ALA A 527 27.45 -32.14 10.90
CA ALA A 527 27.15 -30.71 10.82
C ALA A 527 26.38 -30.39 9.53
N GLN A 528 26.69 -31.07 8.43
CA GLN A 528 25.97 -30.95 7.17
C GLN A 528 24.52 -31.43 7.27
N ALA A 529 24.30 -32.60 7.87
CA ALA A 529 22.96 -33.12 8.08
C ALA A 529 22.13 -32.19 8.99
N GLU A 530 22.74 -31.66 10.06
CA GLU A 530 22.10 -30.71 10.97
C GLU A 530 21.72 -29.40 10.28
N ALA A 531 22.64 -28.83 9.48
CA ALA A 531 22.43 -27.66 8.65
C ALA A 531 21.24 -27.81 7.68
N LEU A 532 21.20 -28.90 6.91
CA LEU A 532 20.12 -29.18 5.96
C LEU A 532 18.78 -29.38 6.66
N ASN A 533 18.80 -30.01 7.86
CA ASN A 533 17.62 -30.18 8.69
C ASN A 533 17.09 -28.83 9.23
N MET A 534 17.97 -27.92 9.64
CA MET A 534 17.57 -26.57 10.05
C MET A 534 16.91 -25.78 8.92
N ILE A 535 17.48 -25.79 7.70
CA ILE A 535 16.84 -25.15 6.53
C ILE A 535 15.45 -25.75 6.29
N HIS A 536 15.34 -27.07 6.37
CA HIS A 536 14.06 -27.75 6.15
C HIS A 536 13.01 -27.38 7.20
N GLN A 537 13.36 -27.42 8.50
CA GLN A 537 12.46 -27.05 9.59
C GLN A 537 12.00 -25.60 9.47
N GLU A 538 12.91 -24.68 9.17
CA GLU A 538 12.59 -23.26 8.99
C GLU A 538 11.70 -23.02 7.76
N THR A 539 11.97 -23.74 6.66
CA THR A 539 11.11 -23.73 5.46
C THR A 539 9.70 -24.18 5.81
N CYS A 540 9.54 -25.33 6.48
CA CYS A 540 8.23 -25.83 6.92
C CYS A 540 7.51 -24.84 7.85
N ARG A 541 8.24 -24.26 8.81
CA ARG A 541 7.71 -23.25 9.73
C ARG A 541 7.19 -22.02 8.98
N LYS A 542 7.92 -21.54 7.97
CA LYS A 542 7.53 -20.40 7.14
C LYS A 542 6.34 -20.72 6.22
N LEU A 543 6.30 -21.91 5.63
CA LEU A 543 5.14 -22.35 4.84
C LEU A 543 3.87 -22.39 5.72
N GLN A 544 3.97 -22.93 6.94
CA GLN A 544 2.87 -22.96 7.90
C GLN A 544 2.44 -21.55 8.33
N GLN A 545 3.40 -20.70 8.68
CA GLN A 545 3.14 -19.32 9.07
C GLN A 545 2.45 -18.55 7.93
N SER A 546 2.93 -18.68 6.71
CA SER A 546 2.36 -18.01 5.53
C SER A 546 0.93 -18.47 5.25
N LYS A 547 0.64 -19.76 5.39
CA LYS A 547 -0.71 -20.31 5.25
C LYS A 547 -1.67 -19.69 6.28
N GLU A 548 -1.27 -19.66 7.55
CA GLU A 548 -2.09 -19.09 8.62
C GLU A 548 -2.24 -17.57 8.46
N GLU A 549 -1.19 -16.86 8.06
CA GLU A 549 -1.26 -15.42 7.76
C GLU A 549 -2.28 -15.12 6.65
N LEU A 550 -2.25 -15.88 5.55
CA LEU A 550 -3.21 -15.73 4.46
C LEU A 550 -4.64 -16.04 4.92
N ARG A 551 -4.82 -17.12 5.71
CA ARG A 551 -6.12 -17.48 6.30
C ARG A 551 -6.69 -16.36 7.17
N TRP A 552 -5.89 -15.78 8.05
CA TRP A 552 -6.31 -14.65 8.89
C TRP A 552 -6.60 -13.40 8.07
N GLN A 553 -5.78 -13.13 7.06
CA GLN A 553 -6.00 -12.02 6.16
C GLN A 553 -7.35 -12.15 5.42
N LEU A 554 -7.64 -13.32 4.85
CA LEU A 554 -8.90 -13.59 4.13
C LEU A 554 -10.11 -13.44 5.05
N LYS A 555 -10.06 -13.97 6.28
CA LYS A 555 -11.14 -13.80 7.27
C LYS A 555 -11.38 -12.34 7.63
N ARG A 556 -10.31 -11.60 7.88
CA ARG A 556 -10.38 -10.18 8.22
C ARG A 556 -10.98 -9.36 7.06
N ASP A 557 -10.53 -9.62 5.84
CA ASP A 557 -10.99 -8.89 4.67
C ASP A 557 -12.44 -9.25 4.33
N LEU A 558 -12.84 -10.52 4.47
CA LEU A 558 -14.24 -10.96 4.40
C LEU A 558 -15.11 -10.26 5.46
N GLY A 559 -14.68 -10.22 6.72
CA GLY A 559 -15.46 -9.60 7.78
C GLY A 559 -15.63 -8.09 7.58
N ARG A 560 -14.61 -7.40 7.05
CA ARG A 560 -14.72 -6.00 6.63
C ARG A 560 -15.71 -5.80 5.49
N ALA A 561 -15.63 -6.64 4.46
CA ALA A 561 -16.55 -6.59 3.32
C ALA A 561 -18.00 -6.81 3.78
N LEU A 562 -18.24 -7.82 4.62
CA LEU A 562 -19.56 -8.10 5.20
C LEU A 562 -20.06 -6.93 6.05
N HIS A 563 -19.20 -6.30 6.85
CA HIS A 563 -19.58 -5.14 7.66
C HIS A 563 -20.00 -3.96 6.79
N HIS A 564 -19.17 -3.58 5.81
CA HIS A 564 -19.49 -2.52 4.86
C HIS A 564 -20.82 -2.81 4.16
N GLN A 565 -20.96 -4.03 3.63
CA GLN A 565 -22.16 -4.44 2.92
C GLN A 565 -23.42 -4.45 3.81
N SER A 566 -23.29 -4.79 5.09
CA SER A 566 -24.42 -4.76 6.03
C SER A 566 -24.94 -3.35 6.23
N ARG A 567 -24.05 -2.35 6.29
CA ARG A 567 -24.43 -0.94 6.40
C ARG A 567 -25.12 -0.45 5.14
N GLU A 568 -24.52 -0.72 3.97
CA GLU A 568 -25.13 -0.32 2.70
C GLU A 568 -26.48 -0.99 2.48
N TYR A 569 -26.61 -2.26 2.85
CA TYR A 569 -27.89 -2.97 2.81
C TYR A 569 -28.93 -2.30 3.71
N ASP A 570 -28.58 -1.94 4.95
CA ASP A 570 -29.49 -1.26 5.86
C ASP A 570 -29.92 0.12 5.33
N ASP A 571 -28.99 0.93 4.84
CA ASP A 571 -29.29 2.26 4.29
C ASP A 571 -30.23 2.17 3.08
N ARG A 572 -29.98 1.22 2.17
CA ARG A 572 -30.84 0.97 1.01
C ARG A 572 -32.19 0.40 1.40
N PHE A 573 -32.23 -0.54 2.35
CA PHE A 573 -33.47 -1.11 2.85
C PHE A 573 -34.34 -0.01 3.48
N ALA A 574 -33.76 0.87 4.30
CA ALA A 574 -34.46 2.00 4.89
C ALA A 574 -35.01 2.95 3.83
N THR A 575 -34.21 3.28 2.81
CA THR A 575 -34.61 4.16 1.71
C THR A 575 -35.77 3.57 0.91
N ASN A 576 -35.69 2.29 0.56
CA ASN A 576 -36.75 1.62 -0.18
C ASN A 576 -38.02 1.44 0.66
N LEU A 577 -37.87 1.14 1.95
CA LEU A 577 -38.98 1.07 2.88
C LEU A 577 -39.73 2.42 2.97
N LEU A 578 -39.00 3.54 3.02
CA LEU A 578 -39.59 4.89 3.01
C LEU A 578 -40.24 5.24 1.67
N LYS A 579 -39.62 4.88 0.54
CA LYS A 579 -40.20 5.10 -0.79
C LYS A 579 -41.50 4.33 -0.98
N GLU A 580 -41.53 3.06 -0.57
CA GLU A 580 -42.73 2.24 -0.59
C GLU A 580 -43.77 2.80 0.38
N TRP A 581 -43.34 3.32 1.54
CA TRP A 581 -44.20 4.02 2.48
C TRP A 581 -44.98 5.18 1.84
N GLU A 582 -44.28 6.00 1.07
CA GLU A 582 -44.86 7.15 0.35
C GLU A 582 -45.85 6.71 -0.74
N THR A 583 -45.66 5.54 -1.37
CA THR A 583 -46.51 5.09 -2.49
C THR A 583 -47.73 4.26 -2.07
N LYS A 584 -47.68 3.55 -0.93
CA LYS A 584 -48.71 2.59 -0.52
C LYS A 584 -49.57 3.02 0.68
N SER A 585 -49.43 4.26 1.15
CA SER A 585 -50.29 4.87 2.19
C SER A 585 -50.44 3.98 3.45
N PHE A 586 -49.34 3.73 4.15
CA PHE A 586 -49.37 2.92 5.38
C PHE A 586 -50.10 3.64 6.51
N SER A 587 -50.67 2.87 7.44
CA SER A 587 -51.39 3.39 8.62
C SER A 587 -50.49 4.03 9.69
N VAL A 588 -49.17 3.91 9.55
CA VAL A 588 -48.17 4.33 10.53
C VAL A 588 -47.47 5.59 10.02
N SER A 589 -47.16 6.56 10.87
CA SER A 589 -46.45 7.76 10.43
C SER A 589 -45.01 7.45 9.98
N ARG A 590 -44.46 8.27 9.06
CA ARG A 590 -43.06 8.16 8.60
C ARG A 590 -42.05 8.15 9.77
N GLN A 591 -42.29 8.98 10.79
CA GLN A 591 -41.41 9.11 11.94
C GLN A 591 -41.46 7.84 12.81
N GLU A 592 -42.65 7.29 13.01
CA GLU A 592 -42.84 6.06 13.77
C GLU A 592 -42.25 4.85 13.04
N LEU A 593 -42.42 4.76 11.71
CA LEU A 593 -41.76 3.74 10.89
C LEU A 593 -40.23 3.81 10.99
N SER A 594 -39.64 5.02 10.89
CA SER A 594 -38.20 5.21 11.05
C SER A 594 -37.73 4.80 12.46
N LYS A 595 -38.49 5.13 13.51
CA LYS A 595 -38.18 4.73 14.89
C LYS A 595 -38.28 3.21 15.09
N SER A 596 -39.32 2.56 14.55
CA SER A 596 -39.46 1.10 14.60
C SER A 596 -38.34 0.40 13.85
N TYR A 597 -37.98 0.88 12.65
CA TYR A 597 -36.86 0.33 11.89
C TYR A 597 -35.52 0.44 12.64
N ARG A 598 -35.22 1.60 13.25
CA ARG A 598 -34.02 1.74 14.10
C ARG A 598 -34.02 0.73 15.25
N ARG A 599 -35.14 0.58 15.98
CA ARG A 599 -35.25 -0.42 17.05
C ARG A 599 -34.99 -1.85 16.56
N VAL A 600 -35.43 -2.19 15.34
CA VAL A 600 -35.15 -3.49 14.72
C VAL A 600 -33.66 -3.65 14.41
N MET A 601 -33.01 -2.62 13.85
CA MET A 601 -31.57 -2.66 13.56
C MET A 601 -30.73 -2.87 14.83
N GLU A 602 -31.07 -2.16 15.90
CA GLU A 602 -30.38 -2.20 17.19
C GLU A 602 -30.50 -3.57 17.85
N LYS A 603 -31.72 -4.12 17.88
CA LYS A 603 -31.99 -5.44 18.51
C LYS A 603 -31.43 -6.61 17.70
N ASN A 604 -31.36 -6.49 16.38
CA ASN A 604 -31.02 -7.59 15.48
C ASN A 604 -29.94 -7.17 14.47
N PRO A 605 -28.69 -6.91 14.89
CA PRO A 605 -27.64 -6.52 13.96
C PRO A 605 -27.39 -7.62 12.93
N LEU A 606 -27.35 -7.28 11.64
CA LEU A 606 -27.18 -8.25 10.54
C LEU A 606 -25.89 -9.07 10.67
N MET A 607 -24.84 -8.43 11.18
CA MET A 607 -23.55 -9.07 11.44
C MET A 607 -23.60 -10.14 12.54
N ALA A 608 -24.65 -10.21 13.35
CA ALA A 608 -24.83 -11.25 14.37
C ALA A 608 -25.59 -12.48 13.86
N MET A 609 -26.11 -12.47 12.62
CA MET A 609 -26.82 -13.61 12.05
C MET A 609 -25.88 -14.81 11.86
N GLU A 610 -26.40 -16.03 12.11
CA GLU A 610 -25.62 -17.28 12.06
C GLU A 610 -24.92 -17.50 10.72
N GLY A 611 -25.57 -17.14 9.60
CA GLY A 611 -24.98 -17.25 8.27
C GLY A 611 -23.67 -16.50 8.10
N VAL A 612 -23.45 -15.41 8.85
CA VAL A 612 -22.19 -14.63 8.81
C VAL A 612 -21.02 -15.45 9.37
N ARG A 613 -21.25 -16.24 10.43
CA ARG A 613 -20.21 -17.15 10.97
C ARG A 613 -19.89 -18.27 9.98
N GLY A 614 -20.91 -18.83 9.34
CA GLY A 614 -20.78 -19.90 8.35
C GLY A 614 -19.82 -19.56 7.21
N LEU A 615 -19.80 -18.29 6.76
CA LEU A 615 -18.91 -17.85 5.67
C LEU A 615 -17.42 -17.98 6.00
N SER A 616 -17.01 -17.78 7.25
CA SER A 616 -15.61 -18.01 7.64
C SER A 616 -15.24 -19.48 7.73
N GLY A 617 -16.21 -20.33 8.03
CA GLY A 617 -16.06 -21.78 7.99
C GLY A 617 -15.71 -22.27 6.59
N ILE A 618 -16.15 -21.58 5.54
CA ILE A 618 -15.78 -21.90 4.15
C ILE A 618 -14.29 -21.62 3.91
N ILE A 619 -13.78 -20.48 4.38
CA ILE A 619 -12.34 -20.16 4.32
C ILE A 619 -11.53 -21.23 5.07
N ASP A 620 -12.01 -21.64 6.24
CA ASP A 620 -11.36 -22.69 7.05
C ASP A 620 -11.41 -24.06 6.41
N GLN A 621 -12.54 -24.44 5.81
CA GLN A 621 -12.71 -25.70 5.11
C GLN A 621 -11.72 -25.81 3.95
N HIS A 622 -11.61 -24.74 3.16
CA HIS A 622 -10.66 -24.69 2.07
C HIS A 622 -9.23 -24.68 2.63
N LEU A 623 -8.82 -23.64 3.37
CA LEU A 623 -7.42 -23.45 3.84
C LEU A 623 -6.94 -24.53 4.80
N GLY A 624 -7.85 -25.17 5.53
CA GLY A 624 -7.57 -26.27 6.43
C GLY A 624 -7.19 -27.55 5.70
N VAL A 625 -8.14 -28.11 4.94
CA VAL A 625 -8.04 -29.48 4.40
C VAL A 625 -7.33 -29.52 3.05
N ALA A 626 -7.65 -28.61 2.13
CA ALA A 626 -7.11 -28.65 0.76
C ALA A 626 -5.64 -28.25 0.69
N TRP A 627 -5.12 -27.57 1.72
CA TRP A 627 -3.72 -27.14 1.80
C TRP A 627 -3.05 -27.66 3.06
N ALA A 628 -3.27 -28.94 3.37
CA ALA A 628 -2.41 -29.64 4.31
C ALA A 628 -0.95 -29.49 3.86
N LEU A 629 -0.07 -29.11 4.77
CA LEU A 629 1.35 -29.12 4.46
C LEU A 629 1.76 -30.57 4.16
N PRO A 630 2.78 -30.78 3.30
CA PRO A 630 3.27 -32.11 3.02
C PRO A 630 3.62 -32.81 4.35
N PRO A 631 3.47 -34.15 4.43
CA PRO A 631 3.52 -34.89 5.69
C PRO A 631 4.84 -34.70 6.46
N ASN A 632 5.93 -34.36 5.77
CA ASN A 632 7.23 -34.03 6.34
C ASN A 632 7.30 -32.65 7.04
N CYS A 633 6.34 -31.76 6.81
CA CYS A 633 6.17 -30.49 7.52
C CYS A 633 5.11 -30.57 8.63
N SER A 634 4.61 -31.76 8.96
CA SER A 634 3.64 -31.96 10.03
C SER A 634 4.33 -31.77 11.38
N HIS A 635 4.23 -30.58 11.95
CA HIS A 635 4.55 -30.40 13.36
C HIS A 635 3.48 -31.13 14.19
N PRO A 636 3.84 -31.98 15.17
CA PRO A 636 2.87 -32.74 15.97
C PRO A 636 1.92 -31.83 16.77
N ASP A 637 2.38 -30.62 17.07
CA ASP A 637 1.53 -29.57 17.60
C ASP A 637 1.09 -28.67 16.44
N PRO A 638 -0.22 -28.47 16.19
CA PRO A 638 -0.64 -27.32 15.42
C PRO A 638 0.05 -26.14 16.08
N LEU A 639 0.87 -25.38 15.33
CA LEU A 639 1.35 -24.09 15.83
C LEU A 639 0.09 -23.45 16.38
N PRO A 640 0.02 -23.15 17.70
CA PRO A 640 -1.17 -22.55 18.23
C PRO A 640 -1.47 -21.41 17.28
N PRO A 641 -2.74 -21.20 16.83
CA PRO A 641 -3.06 -19.95 16.18
C PRO A 641 -2.37 -18.94 17.07
N ARG A 642 -1.44 -18.13 16.59
CA ARG A 642 -0.95 -17.08 17.45
C ARG A 642 -2.10 -16.08 17.38
N PRO A 643 -3.10 -16.02 18.30
CA PRO A 643 -3.44 -14.70 18.74
C PRO A 643 -2.09 -14.23 19.28
N ARG A 644 -1.41 -13.40 18.48
CA ARG A 644 -0.05 -12.97 18.84
C ARG A 644 -0.10 -12.61 20.32
N PRO A 645 0.77 -13.20 21.16
CA PRO A 645 0.52 -13.32 22.60
C PRO A 645 0.01 -11.99 23.11
N ARG A 646 -1.18 -12.00 23.74
CA ARG A 646 -1.73 -10.79 24.38
C ARG A 646 -0.60 -10.23 25.23
N ASN A 647 -0.35 -8.93 25.12
CA ASN A 647 0.55 -8.29 26.04
C ASN A 647 0.03 -8.62 27.46
N PRO A 648 0.78 -9.38 28.29
CA PRO A 648 0.31 -9.79 29.60
C PRO A 648 0.04 -8.58 30.51
N ASP A 649 0.61 -7.42 30.18
CA ASP A 649 0.37 -6.14 30.86
C ASP A 649 -0.94 -5.46 30.41
N CYS A 650 -1.78 -6.13 29.62
CA CYS A 650 -2.97 -5.55 29.00
C CYS A 650 -4.22 -6.41 29.17
N ASP A 651 -4.87 -6.28 30.32
CA ASP A 651 -6.10 -7.03 30.64
C ASP A 651 -7.33 -6.55 29.84
N ASP A 652 -7.37 -5.27 29.45
CA ASP A 652 -8.49 -4.69 28.68
C ASP A 652 -7.98 -3.83 27.49
N PRO A 653 -7.61 -4.46 26.36
CA PRO A 653 -7.06 -3.73 25.23
C PRO A 653 -8.09 -2.81 24.56
N CYS A 654 -9.40 -3.07 24.74
CA CYS A 654 -10.49 -2.23 24.26
C CYS A 654 -11.43 -1.91 25.42
N PRO A 655 -11.43 -0.68 25.97
CA PRO A 655 -12.17 -0.34 27.19
C PRO A 655 -13.61 -0.82 27.07
N SER A 656 -14.12 -1.54 28.08
CA SER A 656 -15.45 -2.20 28.21
C SER A 656 -16.70 -1.61 27.51
N LYS A 657 -16.68 -0.36 27.04
CA LYS A 657 -17.71 0.26 26.19
C LYS A 657 -17.45 0.12 24.67
N ALA A 658 -16.33 -0.47 24.26
CA ALA A 658 -15.89 -0.66 22.88
C ALA A 658 -16.09 -2.09 22.35
N SER A 659 -17.11 -2.79 22.87
CA SER A 659 -17.49 -4.13 22.42
C SER A 659 -18.39 -4.07 21.19
N GLY A 660 -17.97 -4.73 20.11
CA GLY A 660 -18.68 -4.96 18.86
C GLY A 660 -19.75 -6.05 18.94
N THR A 661 -20.29 -6.43 17.78
CA THR A 661 -21.10 -7.65 17.69
C THR A 661 -20.14 -8.85 17.83
N PRO A 662 -20.36 -9.79 18.77
CA PRO A 662 -19.41 -10.87 19.07
C PRO A 662 -18.93 -11.62 17.82
N VAL A 663 -19.81 -11.75 16.83
CA VAL A 663 -19.57 -12.39 15.53
C VAL A 663 -18.60 -11.61 14.65
N PHE A 664 -18.77 -10.29 14.49
CA PHE A 664 -17.82 -9.48 13.72
C PHE A 664 -16.44 -9.51 14.36
N GLU A 665 -16.38 -9.42 15.68
CA GLU A 665 -15.13 -9.42 16.43
C GLU A 665 -14.43 -10.79 16.43
N GLU A 666 -15.20 -11.87 16.43
CA GLU A 666 -14.70 -13.23 16.22
C GLU A 666 -14.10 -13.42 14.82
N LEU A 667 -14.76 -12.89 13.80
CA LEU A 667 -14.33 -13.01 12.41
C LEU A 667 -13.10 -12.17 12.07
N THR A 668 -13.02 -10.97 12.65
CA THR A 668 -12.03 -9.97 12.24
C THR A 668 -10.95 -9.71 13.27
N GLY A 669 -11.13 -10.15 14.53
CA GLY A 669 -10.30 -9.76 15.67
C GLY A 669 -10.40 -8.27 16.05
N VAL A 670 -11.27 -7.53 15.35
CA VAL A 670 -11.57 -6.10 15.58
C VAL A 670 -12.48 -5.98 16.80
N GLY A 671 -12.25 -5.03 17.69
CA GLY A 671 -12.96 -4.88 18.97
C GLY A 671 -12.43 -5.76 20.11
N LYS A 672 -11.65 -6.81 19.80
CA LYS A 672 -10.94 -7.65 20.79
C LYS A 672 -9.52 -7.18 21.09
N GLY A 673 -9.12 -6.03 20.55
CA GLY A 673 -7.80 -5.45 20.79
C GLY A 673 -6.65 -6.13 20.05
N GLN A 674 -6.93 -7.08 19.15
CA GLN A 674 -5.89 -7.74 18.35
C GLN A 674 -5.42 -6.89 17.18
N PHE A 675 -6.34 -6.14 16.55
CA PHE A 675 -6.03 -5.34 15.36
C PHE A 675 -6.46 -3.88 15.52
N GLU A 676 -7.67 -3.64 16.03
CA GLU A 676 -8.24 -2.31 16.29
C GLU A 676 -9.37 -2.45 17.33
N CYS A 677 -9.68 -1.39 18.08
CA CYS A 677 -10.87 -1.26 18.92
C CYS A 677 -11.92 -0.44 18.19
N VAL A 678 -13.19 -0.74 18.44
CA VAL A 678 -14.29 -0.02 17.80
C VAL A 678 -15.26 0.45 18.85
N PHE A 679 -15.33 1.76 19.03
CA PHE A 679 -16.37 2.37 19.82
C PHE A 679 -17.67 2.36 19.01
N ARG A 680 -18.69 1.68 19.54
CA ARG A 680 -20.01 1.67 18.95
C ARG A 680 -20.98 2.45 19.83
N ASN A 681 -21.93 3.14 19.21
CA ASN A 681 -23.01 3.77 19.96
C ASN A 681 -23.93 2.68 20.53
N PRO A 682 -24.87 3.01 21.44
CA PRO A 682 -25.88 2.06 21.90
C PRO A 682 -26.64 1.36 20.75
N GLN A 683 -26.58 1.92 19.54
CA GLN A 683 -27.18 1.39 18.33
C GLN A 683 -26.29 0.40 17.55
N GLY A 684 -25.11 0.03 18.06
CA GLY A 684 -24.19 -0.90 17.40
C GLY A 684 -23.49 -0.34 16.16
N GLN A 685 -23.63 0.96 15.88
CA GLN A 685 -22.94 1.62 14.77
C GLN A 685 -21.53 2.01 15.23
N SER A 686 -20.52 1.71 14.41
CA SER A 686 -19.15 2.20 14.64
C SER A 686 -19.18 3.73 14.62
N ILE A 687 -18.95 4.37 15.77
CA ILE A 687 -18.82 5.82 15.86
C ILE A 687 -17.37 6.22 15.63
N TYR A 688 -16.45 5.43 16.19
CA TYR A 688 -15.03 5.72 16.16
C TYR A 688 -14.23 4.43 16.30
N GLU A 689 -13.29 4.22 15.39
CA GLU A 689 -12.32 3.13 15.46
C GLU A 689 -11.04 3.70 16.08
N PHE A 690 -10.46 3.01 17.05
CA PHE A 690 -9.27 3.47 17.75
C PHE A 690 -8.34 2.33 18.05
N ARG A 691 -7.07 2.65 18.27
CA ARG A 691 -6.08 1.64 18.62
C ARG A 691 -6.41 0.98 19.95
N PRO A 692 -6.07 -0.31 20.13
CA PRO A 692 -6.07 -0.91 21.46
C PRO A 692 -5.17 -0.12 22.41
N ILE A 693 -5.64 0.11 23.64
CA ILE A 693 -4.92 0.88 24.68
C ILE A 693 -3.50 0.33 24.84
N CYS A 694 -3.36 -0.98 24.71
CA CYS A 694 -2.07 -1.65 24.69
C CYS A 694 -1.97 -2.54 23.43
N CYS A 695 -1.42 -1.97 22.35
CA CYS A 695 -0.92 -2.74 21.22
C CYS A 695 0.15 -3.73 21.76
N PRO A 696 0.12 -5.02 21.39
CA PRO A 696 1.18 -5.96 21.73
C PRO A 696 2.52 -5.68 21.03
N PHE A 697 2.52 -4.72 20.08
CA PHE A 697 3.67 -4.40 19.24
C PHE A 697 4.08 -2.95 19.47
N THR A 698 5.37 -2.73 19.65
CA THR A 698 5.95 -1.45 20.08
C THR A 698 6.02 -0.40 18.96
N ASN A 699 5.66 -0.75 17.71
CA ASN A 699 5.60 0.17 16.58
C ASN A 699 4.24 0.09 15.86
N MET A 700 3.79 1.24 15.36
CA MET A 700 2.50 1.44 14.68
C MET A 700 2.76 1.86 13.21
N GLU A 701 2.00 1.30 12.26
CA GLU A 701 1.90 1.83 10.89
C GLU A 701 0.44 2.16 10.58
N ARG A 702 0.22 3.32 9.96
CA ARG A 702 -1.09 3.74 9.44
C ARG A 702 -1.25 3.25 8.00
N LEU A 703 -2.38 2.62 7.71
CA LEU A 703 -2.77 2.20 6.37
C LEU A 703 -4.02 2.99 5.96
N VAL A 704 -3.88 3.86 4.97
CA VAL A 704 -5.01 4.56 4.35
C VAL A 704 -5.58 3.65 3.27
N THR A 705 -6.77 3.10 3.50
CA THR A 705 -7.50 2.34 2.48
C THR A 705 -8.42 3.29 1.71
N ALA A 706 -8.28 3.34 0.38
CA ALA A 706 -8.99 4.27 -0.51
C ALA A 706 -10.53 4.20 -0.44
N VAL A 707 -11.08 3.13 0.13
CA VAL A 707 -12.52 2.82 0.07
C VAL A 707 -13.35 3.59 1.10
N ASP A 708 -12.81 4.00 2.25
CA ASP A 708 -13.63 4.54 3.36
C ASP A 708 -13.30 5.97 3.86
N ARG A 709 -12.22 6.63 3.40
CA ARG A 709 -11.74 7.91 4.01
C ARG A 709 -11.59 7.86 5.56
N VAL A 710 -11.52 6.68 6.17
CA VAL A 710 -11.27 6.48 7.61
C VAL A 710 -9.80 6.11 7.81
N GLU A 711 -9.09 6.87 8.65
CA GLU A 711 -7.71 6.58 9.03
C GLU A 711 -7.65 5.28 9.86
N ARG A 712 -6.85 4.30 9.43
CA ARG A 712 -6.66 3.04 10.18
C ARG A 712 -5.23 2.93 10.71
N VAL A 713 -5.08 2.69 12.02
CA VAL A 713 -3.79 2.44 12.69
C VAL A 713 -3.68 0.95 12.98
N ARG A 714 -2.63 0.28 12.49
CA ARG A 714 -2.37 -1.14 12.79
C ARG A 714 -1.14 -1.28 13.68
N CYS A 715 -1.13 -2.30 14.54
CA CYS A 715 0.09 -2.72 15.21
C CYS A 715 0.98 -3.52 14.23
N VAL A 716 2.29 -3.25 14.17
CA VAL A 716 3.27 -3.92 13.27
C VAL A 716 4.46 -4.47 14.05
N ASP A 717 5.02 -5.59 13.60
CA ASP A 717 6.13 -6.25 14.29
C ASP A 717 7.36 -5.36 14.45
N LYS A 718 8.00 -5.48 15.61
CA LYS A 718 9.26 -4.80 15.91
C LYS A 718 10.35 -5.44 15.06
N LYS A 719 10.91 -4.73 14.08
CA LYS A 719 12.23 -5.13 13.55
C LYS A 719 13.21 -5.14 14.73
N PRO A 720 13.90 -6.25 15.01
CA PRO A 720 14.88 -6.27 16.09
C PRO A 720 15.91 -5.18 15.81
N LYS A 721 16.26 -4.42 16.85
CA LYS A 721 17.37 -3.47 16.78
C LYS A 721 18.61 -4.27 16.34
N ARG A 722 19.19 -3.88 15.21
CA ARG A 722 20.53 -4.34 14.81
C ARG A 722 21.57 -3.77 15.75
#